data_AF-A0A542IZ11-F1
#
_entry.id   AF-A0A542IZ11-F1
#
_cell.length_a   1.000
_cell.length_b   1.000
_cell.length_c   1.000
_cell.angle_alpha   90.00
_cell.angle_beta   90.00
_cell.angle_gamma   90.00
#
_symmetry.space_group_name_H-M   'P 1'
#
loop_
_entity.id
_entity.type
_entity.pdbx_description
1 polymer ?
#
loop_
_entity_poly.entity_id
_entity_poly.type
_entity_poly.pdbx_seq_one_letter_code
_entity_poly.pdbx_strand_id
1 'polypeptide(L)'
;MFLLEAGVAGAPADLVFSASDLVAASECEYRTLRILDEKLGRSPKAEFEADEMQVRAGELGDKHEQAVLAGLIAKYGEWDANRGAGVYSLERGQNLRGELQAKHAETQLALRSGADVVFQATFFDGEFLGYADFLVNEGAGTGSLRRYEVWDTKLARHAKVGALLQLAAYGDQLLGMGLEPSPTVTLVLGTRIADDWLRSSHSLPDLLPVFRERRRRFRQLTAEHRAADTAVRWQQPGIVHCGRCDYCVEQVHEHRDLLMVAGMSVVQRRKLRAAGITTIDQLAAMPAEDARNSVVRLRAQARMQLGLDAAAGSRTFTKDGRPHTVSFTVLPENSIGALPVPSPGDIFFDFEGDPLWQDPATGAWGIEYLFGVIEAPVAGAAGDPVFRPFWAHSRSEERRAFLEFLDYVEQRRARYPDMHVYHYAPYEKTALRNLSLAHQAGEDTVDTWLRQGLLVDLYATVRQSLRISEASYSIKKIEPLYMGDNLRSGDVKDAGASVVAYAAYCAARDAENEAEAATILASISDYNRYDCLSTLRLRDWLLEIAGPAGTAPAEAVVPGARAGLSTVAESDERPGVPGETAGTPETPEERRLREYLAGLPDSRPWTDDERAIAMVAAATGYHRRERKQFWWQHFDRVEAPIENWSEQRNVFVVSSAEVTSEWALTKPRERMRTRVLRLEGTMTEGSDFRADSSWCRLYDAPPPEGMADPAAAPGARAFTFGTRISEISPAPDNPELTVITIAERESRKVAAYPHLPVALTEDQPLATSSIEAAIAEIAASVGASVPSLPAQPGLDILRKQPPRFRILRQPVDVPHCPDGSADYAAAITASVRDLDCSYLAVQGPPGTGKTYVGAHVIGRLVSEGWKVGVVGQSHNVVENLVCCAIATGGVDPSVVAKKLASPHDVPWKSTAEGDVSRLLASPRGCLVGGTAWTMTGKEVPAGSLDLLVIDEAGQFSLANTLAVSRAAKRLLLLGDPQQLPQVTQGAHPEPVDESALGWLAAGHATLPANLGYFLADSWRMQPELCRAVSQLSYEGKLHAAPAASLRQLEQLPPGVETVFVNHSGNATASKEEAAEVVRQVRRHLGLKWTPGGDSGSRPLGQEDLLVVAAYNAQVHLIRKALEEDGLPDVRVGTVDKFQGQEAPVVLVSMACSAVSEAPRGAEFLLNRNRINVAVSRGQWRAVIIRSPDLTSYMPHRPSALEELGAFIGLSPRE
;
A
#
# COMPACT_ATOMS: atom_id res chain seq x y z
N MET A 1 -33.38 -5.06 -2.88
CA MET A 1 -34.15 -6.32 -2.70
C MET A 1 -35.66 -6.07 -2.65
N PHE A 2 -36.47 -7.06 -3.07
CA PHE A 2 -37.94 -7.05 -3.01
C PHE A 2 -38.52 -8.48 -2.99
N LEU A 3 -39.82 -8.64 -2.77
CA LEU A 3 -40.50 -9.94 -2.73
C LEU A 3 -41.36 -10.12 -4.00
N LEU A 4 -41.26 -11.30 -4.62
CA LEU A 4 -42.12 -11.73 -5.73
C LEU A 4 -43.11 -12.80 -5.25
N GLU A 5 -44.26 -12.90 -5.92
CA GLU A 5 -45.14 -14.05 -5.74
C GLU A 5 -44.37 -15.36 -6.01
N ALA A 6 -44.62 -16.36 -5.17
CA ALA A 6 -43.92 -17.62 -5.24
C ALA A 6 -44.20 -18.33 -6.57
N GLY A 7 -43.17 -18.95 -7.15
CA GLY A 7 -43.33 -19.74 -8.38
C GLY A 7 -44.26 -20.97 -8.23
N VAL A 8 -44.60 -21.34 -7.00
CA VAL A 8 -45.49 -22.45 -6.65
C VAL A 8 -46.65 -21.93 -5.80
N ALA A 9 -47.88 -22.27 -6.19
CA ALA A 9 -49.08 -21.88 -5.46
C ALA A 9 -49.04 -22.35 -3.99
N GLY A 10 -49.13 -21.42 -3.03
CA GLY A 10 -49.11 -21.69 -1.59
C GLY A 10 -47.73 -21.63 -0.92
N ALA A 11 -46.65 -21.38 -1.66
CA ALA A 11 -45.32 -21.14 -1.09
C ALA A 11 -45.13 -19.67 -0.66
N PRO A 12 -44.23 -19.38 0.30
CA PRO A 12 -43.90 -18.01 0.69
C PRO A 12 -43.23 -17.25 -0.47
N ALA A 13 -43.45 -15.93 -0.52
CA ALA A 13 -42.90 -15.06 -1.56
C ALA A 13 -41.37 -15.23 -1.71
N ASP A 14 -40.89 -15.20 -2.95
CA ASP A 14 -39.46 -15.35 -3.25
C ASP A 14 -38.73 -14.02 -3.03
N LEU A 15 -37.56 -14.08 -2.38
CA LEU A 15 -36.73 -12.89 -2.18
C LEU A 15 -35.86 -12.68 -3.42
N VAL A 16 -36.04 -11.52 -4.06
CA VAL A 16 -35.18 -11.08 -5.17
C VAL A 16 -34.19 -10.03 -4.67
N PHE A 17 -32.92 -10.24 -4.99
CA PHE A 17 -31.82 -9.35 -4.62
C PHE A 17 -30.95 -8.99 -5.83
N SER A 18 -30.15 -7.95 -5.68
CA SER A 18 -29.24 -7.41 -6.69
C SER A 18 -27.79 -7.46 -6.21
N ALA A 19 -26.84 -7.12 -7.09
CA ALA A 19 -25.44 -6.98 -6.69
C ALA A 19 -25.26 -5.93 -5.58
N SER A 20 -26.01 -4.82 -5.64
CA SER A 20 -25.99 -3.77 -4.62
C SER A 20 -26.43 -4.28 -3.24
N ASP A 21 -27.38 -5.22 -3.18
CA ASP A 21 -27.80 -5.85 -1.93
C ASP A 21 -26.68 -6.73 -1.33
N LEU A 22 -25.89 -7.42 -2.17
CA LEU A 22 -24.72 -8.20 -1.73
C LEU A 22 -23.62 -7.29 -1.16
N VAL A 23 -23.34 -6.18 -1.83
CA VAL A 23 -22.40 -5.17 -1.33
C VAL A 23 -22.89 -4.63 0.02
N ALA A 24 -24.17 -4.27 0.10
CA ALA A 24 -24.75 -3.74 1.32
C ALA A 24 -24.65 -4.72 2.50
N ALA A 25 -24.89 -6.01 2.25
CA ALA A 25 -24.78 -7.10 3.25
C ALA A 25 -23.35 -7.32 3.71
N SER A 26 -22.39 -7.16 2.81
CA SER A 26 -20.98 -7.35 3.12
C SER A 26 -20.40 -6.22 3.97
N GLU A 27 -20.94 -5.00 3.83
CA GLU A 27 -20.61 -3.86 4.68
C GLU A 27 -21.35 -3.89 6.01
N CYS A 28 -22.63 -4.31 5.99
CA CYS A 28 -23.50 -4.30 7.16
C CYS A 28 -24.65 -5.31 6.98
N GLU A 29 -24.48 -6.51 7.56
CA GLU A 29 -25.53 -7.54 7.61
C GLU A 29 -26.75 -7.04 8.38
N TYR A 30 -26.55 -6.27 9.47
CA TYR A 30 -27.65 -5.65 10.22
C TYR A 30 -28.54 -4.75 9.36
N ARG A 31 -27.96 -3.81 8.59
CA ARG A 31 -28.71 -2.94 7.66
C ARG A 31 -29.51 -3.78 6.67
N THR A 32 -28.90 -4.82 6.14
CA THR A 32 -29.53 -5.70 5.14
C THR A 32 -30.73 -6.44 5.73
N LEU A 33 -30.58 -7.00 6.93
CA LEU A 33 -31.68 -7.68 7.63
C LEU A 33 -32.77 -6.70 8.07
N ARG A 34 -32.43 -5.46 8.47
CA ARG A 34 -33.41 -4.41 8.77
C ARG A 34 -34.23 -4.04 7.54
N ILE A 35 -33.60 -3.85 6.39
CA ILE A 35 -34.30 -3.62 5.11
C ILE A 35 -35.20 -4.82 4.78
N LEU A 36 -34.71 -6.05 5.00
CA LEU A 36 -35.54 -7.24 4.79
C LEU A 36 -36.75 -7.28 5.73
N ASP A 37 -36.60 -6.90 6.99
CA ASP A 37 -37.71 -6.80 7.95
C ASP A 37 -38.74 -5.73 7.56
N GLU A 38 -38.31 -4.61 6.97
CA GLU A 38 -39.22 -3.61 6.38
C GLU A 38 -40.05 -4.24 5.25
N LYS A 39 -39.42 -4.99 4.35
CA LYS A 39 -40.11 -5.66 3.23
C LYS A 39 -41.05 -6.78 3.70
N LEU A 40 -40.73 -7.44 4.81
CA LEU A 40 -41.55 -8.46 5.44
C LEU A 40 -42.67 -7.88 6.34
N GLY A 41 -42.70 -6.55 6.54
CA GLY A 41 -43.66 -5.90 7.43
C GLY A 41 -43.40 -6.13 8.93
N ARG A 42 -42.20 -6.60 9.29
CA ARG A 42 -41.76 -6.83 10.67
C ARG A 42 -41.25 -5.55 11.34
N SER A 43 -41.00 -4.50 10.57
CA SER A 43 -40.53 -3.20 11.06
C SER A 43 -41.02 -2.05 10.18
N PRO A 44 -41.20 -0.85 10.75
CA PRO A 44 -41.53 0.34 9.97
C PRO A 44 -40.34 0.73 9.09
N LYS A 45 -40.65 1.35 7.94
CA LYS A 45 -39.64 1.90 7.02
C LYS A 45 -38.97 3.10 7.68
N ALA A 46 -37.63 3.11 7.71
CA ALA A 46 -36.86 4.25 8.21
C ALA A 46 -36.83 5.42 7.19
N GLU A 47 -36.78 6.66 7.69
CA GLU A 47 -36.62 7.88 6.91
C GLU A 47 -35.31 8.57 7.31
N PHE A 48 -34.47 8.86 6.32
CA PHE A 48 -33.18 9.54 6.49
C PHE A 48 -33.12 10.74 5.54
N GLU A 49 -32.39 11.80 5.92
CA GLU A 49 -32.19 12.97 5.07
C GLU A 49 -31.45 12.57 3.78
N ALA A 50 -31.82 13.19 2.65
CA ALA A 50 -31.17 12.90 1.38
C ALA A 50 -29.77 13.52 1.34
N ASP A 51 -28.79 12.71 0.94
CA ASP A 51 -27.43 13.19 0.65
C ASP A 51 -27.42 13.84 -0.75
N GLU A 52 -27.41 15.18 -0.78
CA GLU A 52 -27.40 15.98 -2.02
C GLU A 52 -26.20 15.63 -2.93
N MET A 53 -25.06 15.27 -2.36
CA MET A 53 -23.88 14.84 -3.12
C MET A 53 -24.12 13.49 -3.79
N GLN A 54 -24.80 12.56 -3.11
CA GLN A 54 -25.16 11.27 -3.68
C GLN A 54 -26.16 11.41 -4.84
N VAL A 55 -27.15 12.31 -4.72
CA VAL A 55 -28.12 12.60 -5.78
C VAL A 55 -27.40 13.16 -7.01
N ARG A 56 -26.56 14.19 -6.84
CA ARG A 56 -25.78 14.79 -7.94
C ARG A 56 -24.87 13.77 -8.63
N ALA A 57 -24.22 12.90 -7.88
CA ALA A 57 -23.37 11.85 -8.44
C ALA A 57 -24.17 10.87 -9.32
N GLY A 58 -25.43 10.59 -8.97
CA GLY A 58 -26.34 9.76 -9.76
C GLY A 58 -26.69 10.38 -11.10
N GLU A 59 -27.14 11.65 -11.11
CA GLU A 59 -27.53 12.36 -12.34
C GLU A 59 -26.36 12.52 -13.34
N LEU A 60 -25.16 12.82 -12.84
CA LEU A 60 -23.96 12.87 -13.67
C LEU A 60 -23.55 11.47 -14.17
N GLY A 61 -23.81 10.43 -13.38
CA GLY A 61 -23.64 9.03 -13.77
C GLY A 61 -24.48 8.65 -14.99
N ASP A 62 -25.76 8.99 -14.99
CA ASP A 62 -26.68 8.71 -16.10
C ASP A 62 -26.25 9.40 -17.40
N LYS A 63 -25.78 10.66 -17.30
CA LYS A 63 -25.22 11.40 -18.46
C LYS A 63 -23.98 10.72 -19.03
N HIS A 64 -23.11 10.18 -18.17
CA HIS A 64 -21.92 9.44 -18.58
C HIS A 64 -22.26 8.13 -19.30
N GLU A 65 -23.21 7.35 -18.78
CA GLU A 65 -23.70 6.13 -19.44
C GLU A 65 -24.22 6.43 -20.85
N GLN A 66 -25.03 7.48 -21.01
CA GLN A 66 -25.57 7.90 -22.30
C GLN A 66 -24.47 8.35 -23.29
N ALA A 67 -23.44 9.05 -22.80
CA ALA A 67 -22.30 9.46 -23.63
C ALA A 67 -21.50 8.25 -24.14
N VAL A 68 -21.30 7.23 -23.30
CA VAL A 68 -20.66 5.96 -23.68
C VAL A 68 -21.52 5.21 -24.71
N LEU A 69 -22.83 5.12 -24.51
CA LEU A 69 -23.77 4.52 -25.47
C LEU A 69 -23.70 5.21 -26.83
N ALA A 70 -23.71 6.54 -26.87
CA ALA A 70 -23.61 7.30 -28.12
C ALA A 70 -22.32 6.99 -28.88
N GLY A 71 -21.19 6.85 -28.16
CA GLY A 71 -19.92 6.42 -28.74
C GLY A 71 -19.94 5.00 -29.32
N LEU A 72 -20.60 4.06 -28.63
CA LEU A 72 -20.74 2.68 -29.11
C LEU A 72 -21.67 2.57 -30.33
N ILE A 73 -22.76 3.35 -30.35
CA ILE A 73 -23.65 3.46 -31.53
C ILE A 73 -22.89 4.06 -32.72
N ALA A 74 -22.09 5.11 -32.50
CA ALA A 74 -21.27 5.69 -33.56
C ALA A 74 -20.26 4.68 -34.14
N LYS A 75 -19.74 3.76 -33.30
CA LYS A 75 -18.76 2.74 -33.71
C LYS A 75 -19.37 1.53 -34.40
N TYR A 76 -20.45 0.96 -33.85
CA TYR A 76 -21.03 -0.32 -34.31
C TYR A 76 -22.33 -0.16 -35.11
N GLY A 77 -22.95 1.02 -35.09
CA GLY A 77 -24.27 1.28 -35.66
C GLY A 77 -25.41 0.83 -34.76
N GLU A 78 -26.62 1.30 -35.06
CA GLU A 78 -27.84 0.78 -34.43
C GLU A 78 -28.10 -0.68 -34.85
N TRP A 79 -28.84 -1.42 -34.01
CA TRP A 79 -29.19 -2.81 -34.29
C TRP A 79 -29.89 -3.00 -35.65
N ASP A 80 -29.32 -3.87 -36.48
CA ASP A 80 -29.91 -4.33 -37.73
C ASP A 80 -30.20 -5.84 -37.66
N ALA A 81 -31.48 -6.18 -37.55
CA ALA A 81 -31.96 -7.55 -37.45
C ALA A 81 -31.62 -8.41 -38.69
N ASN A 82 -31.42 -7.82 -39.87
CA ASN A 82 -31.06 -8.56 -41.08
C ASN A 82 -29.57 -8.96 -41.09
N ARG A 83 -28.73 -8.12 -40.47
CA ARG A 83 -27.28 -8.36 -40.37
C ARG A 83 -26.91 -9.10 -39.08
N GLY A 84 -27.76 -9.08 -38.06
CA GLY A 84 -27.46 -9.61 -36.74
C GLY A 84 -26.31 -8.86 -36.07
N ALA A 85 -26.18 -7.56 -36.35
CA ALA A 85 -25.04 -6.72 -35.96
C ALA A 85 -25.54 -5.34 -35.49
N GLY A 86 -24.69 -4.61 -34.77
CA GLY A 86 -25.00 -3.32 -34.16
C GLY A 86 -25.34 -3.39 -32.67
N VAL A 87 -25.72 -2.24 -32.10
CA VAL A 87 -26.07 -2.08 -30.68
C VAL A 87 -27.55 -2.40 -30.45
N TYR A 88 -27.83 -3.47 -29.70
CA TYR A 88 -29.19 -3.87 -29.30
C TYR A 88 -29.53 -3.29 -27.91
N SER A 89 -30.54 -2.43 -27.82
CA SER A 89 -30.95 -1.76 -26.57
C SER A 89 -32.22 -2.39 -25.99
N LEU A 90 -32.19 -2.77 -24.71
CA LEU A 90 -33.35 -3.29 -23.99
C LEU A 90 -33.99 -2.23 -23.08
N GLU A 91 -35.32 -2.23 -23.02
CA GLU A 91 -36.06 -1.49 -21.99
C GLU A 91 -36.20 -2.34 -20.72
N ARG A 92 -36.10 -1.68 -19.55
CA ARG A 92 -36.28 -2.33 -18.23
C ARG A 92 -37.75 -2.73 -18.03
N GLY A 93 -38.01 -3.99 -17.67
CA GLY A 93 -39.35 -4.50 -17.36
C GLY A 93 -39.84 -4.10 -15.96
N GLN A 94 -41.12 -4.35 -15.67
CA GLN A 94 -41.65 -4.18 -14.32
C GLN A 94 -41.15 -5.32 -13.39
N ASN A 95 -41.24 -5.11 -12.07
CA ASN A 95 -40.86 -6.11 -11.07
C ASN A 95 -41.90 -7.24 -10.96
N LEU A 96 -42.25 -7.87 -12.08
CA LEU A 96 -43.16 -9.03 -12.21
C LEU A 96 -42.39 -10.22 -12.75
N ARG A 97 -42.54 -11.41 -12.12
CA ARG A 97 -41.75 -12.62 -12.45
C ARG A 97 -41.76 -12.94 -13.95
N GLY A 98 -42.94 -12.94 -14.58
CA GLY A 98 -43.09 -13.24 -16.00
C GLY A 98 -42.40 -12.23 -16.92
N GLU A 99 -42.45 -10.94 -16.59
CA GLU A 99 -41.77 -9.89 -17.37
C GLU A 99 -40.26 -9.97 -17.23
N LEU A 100 -39.75 -10.20 -16.02
CA LEU A 100 -38.31 -10.37 -15.79
C LEU A 100 -37.75 -11.60 -16.52
N GLN A 101 -38.52 -12.71 -16.54
CA GLN A 101 -38.16 -13.90 -17.34
C GLN A 101 -38.18 -13.62 -18.84
N ALA A 102 -39.16 -12.87 -19.33
CA ALA A 102 -39.23 -12.48 -20.74
C ALA A 102 -38.03 -11.60 -21.14
N LYS A 103 -37.67 -10.62 -20.30
CA LYS A 103 -36.50 -9.74 -20.53
C LYS A 103 -35.18 -10.48 -20.46
N HIS A 104 -35.04 -11.45 -19.55
CA HIS A 104 -33.88 -12.34 -19.54
C HIS A 104 -33.77 -13.19 -20.82
N ALA A 105 -34.89 -13.73 -21.31
CA ALA A 105 -34.92 -14.47 -22.57
C ALA A 105 -34.59 -13.58 -23.79
N GLU A 106 -35.04 -12.31 -23.77
CA GLU A 106 -34.68 -11.31 -24.77
C GLU A 106 -33.16 -11.04 -24.80
N THR A 107 -32.53 -10.86 -23.64
CA THR A 107 -31.06 -10.76 -23.51
C THR A 107 -30.36 -11.99 -24.12
N GLN A 108 -30.81 -13.20 -23.77
CA GLN A 108 -30.20 -14.43 -24.27
C GLN A 108 -30.33 -14.55 -25.79
N LEU A 109 -31.46 -14.13 -26.36
CA LEU A 109 -31.67 -14.10 -27.80
C LEU A 109 -30.74 -13.10 -28.49
N ALA A 110 -30.59 -11.89 -27.95
CA ALA A 110 -29.70 -10.87 -28.51
C ALA A 110 -28.24 -11.34 -28.56
N LEU A 111 -27.74 -11.93 -27.46
CA LEU A 111 -26.39 -12.48 -27.38
C LEU A 111 -26.16 -13.65 -28.36
N ARG A 112 -27.12 -14.58 -28.45
CA ARG A 112 -27.02 -15.71 -29.39
C ARG A 112 -27.15 -15.30 -30.85
N SER A 113 -27.89 -14.23 -31.12
CA SER A 113 -28.05 -13.65 -32.47
C SER A 113 -26.76 -13.00 -32.96
N GLY A 114 -25.83 -12.67 -32.06
CA GLY A 114 -24.50 -12.17 -32.40
C GLY A 114 -24.39 -10.65 -32.37
N ALA A 115 -25.25 -9.95 -31.62
CA ALA A 115 -25.15 -8.50 -31.42
C ALA A 115 -23.72 -8.08 -31.03
N ASP A 116 -23.23 -6.99 -31.64
CA ASP A 116 -21.89 -6.47 -31.34
C ASP A 116 -21.85 -5.88 -29.93
N VAL A 117 -22.96 -5.24 -29.52
CA VAL A 117 -23.17 -4.73 -28.17
C VAL A 117 -24.62 -4.96 -27.75
N VAL A 118 -24.84 -5.40 -26.51
CA VAL A 118 -26.16 -5.40 -25.87
C VAL A 118 -26.18 -4.37 -24.74
N PHE A 119 -27.06 -3.38 -24.84
CA PHE A 119 -27.24 -2.31 -23.85
C PHE A 119 -28.42 -2.62 -22.92
N GLN A 120 -28.23 -2.42 -21.61
CA GLN A 120 -29.23 -2.70 -20.55
C GLN A 120 -29.69 -4.16 -20.51
N ALA A 121 -28.74 -5.09 -20.71
CA ALA A 121 -28.99 -6.53 -20.66
C ALA A 121 -29.59 -6.93 -19.30
N THR A 122 -30.77 -7.53 -19.32
CA THR A 122 -31.47 -7.97 -18.10
C THR A 122 -31.08 -9.40 -17.75
N PHE A 123 -30.59 -9.61 -16.53
CA PHE A 123 -30.29 -10.92 -15.95
C PHE A 123 -31.25 -11.25 -14.82
N PHE A 124 -31.91 -12.42 -14.90
CA PHE A 124 -32.80 -12.92 -13.86
C PHE A 124 -32.71 -14.44 -13.76
N ASP A 125 -32.28 -14.96 -12.60
CA ASP A 125 -32.16 -16.41 -12.36
C ASP A 125 -33.19 -16.95 -11.34
N GLY A 126 -34.21 -16.15 -11.03
CA GLY A 126 -35.29 -16.50 -10.11
C GLY A 126 -35.17 -15.85 -8.73
N GLU A 127 -33.96 -15.48 -8.32
CA GLU A 127 -33.66 -14.81 -7.04
C GLU A 127 -32.67 -13.65 -7.18
N PHE A 128 -31.83 -13.63 -8.22
CA PHE A 128 -30.96 -12.51 -8.54
C PHE A 128 -31.54 -11.70 -9.71
N LEU A 129 -31.55 -10.38 -9.60
CA LEU A 129 -31.88 -9.44 -10.67
C LEU A 129 -30.74 -8.44 -10.88
N GLY A 130 -30.37 -8.22 -12.14
CA GLY A 130 -29.42 -7.17 -12.49
C GLY A 130 -29.53 -6.71 -13.94
N TYR A 131 -29.02 -5.51 -14.18
CA TYR A 131 -29.01 -4.85 -15.48
C TYR A 131 -27.56 -4.52 -15.81
N ALA A 132 -26.96 -5.20 -16.79
CA ALA A 132 -25.64 -4.84 -17.25
C ALA A 132 -25.76 -3.68 -18.24
N ASP A 133 -24.98 -2.62 -18.02
CA ASP A 133 -24.98 -1.46 -18.90
C ASP A 133 -24.62 -1.90 -20.33
N PHE A 134 -23.50 -2.60 -20.52
CA PHE A 134 -23.07 -3.07 -21.84
C PHE A 134 -22.48 -4.49 -21.80
N LEU A 135 -22.83 -5.31 -22.79
CA LEU A 135 -22.15 -6.58 -23.11
C LEU A 135 -21.52 -6.44 -24.49
N VAL A 136 -20.20 -6.42 -24.57
CA VAL A 136 -19.46 -6.12 -25.81
C VAL A 136 -18.83 -7.40 -26.38
N ASN A 137 -19.06 -7.67 -27.66
CA ASN A 137 -18.52 -8.85 -28.34
C ASN A 137 -17.05 -8.63 -28.75
N GLU A 138 -16.11 -9.42 -28.19
CA GLU A 138 -14.69 -9.36 -28.54
C GLU A 138 -14.43 -9.72 -30.02
N GLY A 139 -15.30 -10.55 -30.60
CA GLY A 139 -15.21 -11.04 -31.98
C GLY A 139 -15.90 -10.16 -33.01
N ALA A 140 -16.41 -8.98 -32.63
CA ALA A 140 -17.13 -8.07 -33.53
C ALA A 140 -16.31 -7.81 -34.82
N GLY A 141 -16.85 -8.19 -35.97
CA GLY A 141 -16.22 -8.00 -37.28
C GLY A 141 -15.04 -8.94 -37.64
N THR A 142 -14.60 -9.84 -36.75
CA THR A 142 -13.40 -10.69 -36.99
C THR A 142 -13.71 -12.17 -37.27
N GLY A 143 -14.95 -12.62 -37.06
CA GLY A 143 -15.36 -14.03 -37.27
C GLY A 143 -14.81 -15.01 -36.22
N SER A 144 -14.20 -14.51 -35.14
CA SER A 144 -13.63 -15.29 -34.03
C SER A 144 -14.72 -15.88 -33.11
N LEU A 145 -14.30 -16.73 -32.15
CA LEU A 145 -15.15 -17.22 -31.06
C LEU A 145 -15.83 -16.03 -30.36
N ARG A 146 -17.16 -16.07 -30.26
CA ARG A 146 -18.00 -15.00 -29.72
C ARG A 146 -17.97 -15.04 -28.19
N ARG A 147 -17.01 -14.34 -27.59
CA ARG A 147 -16.99 -14.06 -26.16
C ARG A 147 -17.49 -12.65 -25.90
N TYR A 148 -18.31 -12.51 -24.87
CA TYR A 148 -18.86 -11.23 -24.44
C TYR A 148 -18.11 -10.74 -23.20
N GLU A 149 -17.59 -9.52 -23.29
CA GLU A 149 -17.01 -8.78 -22.18
C GLU A 149 -18.11 -7.97 -21.49
N VAL A 150 -18.13 -7.98 -20.16
CA VAL A 150 -19.07 -7.18 -19.37
C VAL A 150 -18.47 -5.80 -19.13
N TRP A 151 -19.20 -4.77 -19.54
CA TRP A 151 -18.83 -3.37 -19.38
C TRP A 151 -19.87 -2.67 -18.50
N ASP A 152 -19.41 -1.92 -17.49
CA ASP A 152 -20.27 -1.12 -16.59
C ASP A 152 -19.71 0.30 -16.51
N THR A 153 -20.59 1.29 -16.57
CA THR A 153 -20.23 2.71 -16.57
C THR A 153 -20.34 3.27 -15.17
N LYS A 154 -19.28 3.96 -14.73
CA LYS A 154 -19.24 4.62 -13.43
C LYS A 154 -18.58 5.96 -13.57
N LEU A 155 -19.31 7.00 -13.20
CA LEU A 155 -18.76 8.34 -13.08
C LEU A 155 -17.90 8.44 -11.81
N ALA A 156 -16.73 7.83 -11.86
CA ALA A 156 -15.75 7.78 -10.80
C ALA A 156 -14.34 7.85 -11.39
N ARG A 157 -13.39 8.37 -10.60
CA ARG A 157 -11.95 8.41 -10.95
C ARG A 157 -11.27 7.05 -10.92
N HIS A 158 -11.75 6.19 -10.03
CA HIS A 158 -11.16 4.90 -9.76
C HIS A 158 -12.28 3.87 -9.64
N ALA A 159 -11.96 2.64 -10.02
CA ALA A 159 -12.83 1.51 -9.82
C ALA A 159 -13.22 1.39 -8.33
N LYS A 160 -14.51 1.12 -8.07
CA LYS A 160 -15.02 0.80 -6.74
C LYS A 160 -15.30 -0.69 -6.66
N VAL A 161 -14.98 -1.28 -5.51
CA VAL A 161 -15.15 -2.73 -5.24
C VAL A 161 -16.59 -3.19 -5.47
N GLY A 162 -17.59 -2.37 -5.10
CA GLY A 162 -19.00 -2.71 -5.34
C GLY A 162 -19.35 -2.89 -6.82
N ALA A 163 -18.76 -2.08 -7.71
CA ALA A 163 -18.97 -2.18 -9.16
C ALA A 163 -18.30 -3.44 -9.75
N LEU A 164 -17.13 -3.84 -9.21
CA LEU A 164 -16.48 -5.08 -9.62
C LEU A 164 -17.27 -6.33 -9.23
N LEU A 165 -17.89 -6.32 -8.05
CA LEU A 165 -18.78 -7.41 -7.63
C LEU A 165 -20.01 -7.53 -8.55
N GLN A 166 -20.52 -6.39 -9.05
CA GLN A 166 -21.60 -6.34 -10.02
C GLN A 166 -21.18 -6.90 -11.38
N LEU A 167 -20.00 -6.52 -11.90
CA LEU A 167 -19.42 -7.11 -13.11
C LEU A 167 -19.25 -8.63 -12.99
N ALA A 168 -18.73 -9.10 -11.85
CA ALA A 168 -18.58 -10.53 -11.58
C ALA A 168 -19.92 -11.26 -11.55
N ALA A 169 -20.97 -10.62 -11.00
CA ALA A 169 -22.32 -11.17 -11.01
C ALA A 169 -22.81 -11.39 -12.44
N TYR A 170 -22.60 -10.44 -13.34
CA TYR A 170 -23.01 -10.57 -14.75
C TYR A 170 -22.18 -11.61 -15.51
N GLY A 171 -20.87 -11.70 -15.23
CA GLY A 171 -20.04 -12.79 -15.75
C GLY A 171 -20.53 -14.17 -15.30
N ASP A 172 -20.94 -14.32 -14.04
CA ASP A 172 -21.54 -15.56 -13.53
C ASP A 172 -22.88 -15.89 -14.21
N GLN A 173 -23.69 -14.87 -14.53
CA GLN A 173 -24.95 -15.06 -15.28
C GLN A 173 -24.71 -15.52 -16.72
N LEU A 174 -23.68 -15.00 -17.40
CA LEU A 174 -23.29 -15.47 -18.74
C LEU A 174 -22.87 -16.95 -18.71
N LEU A 175 -22.08 -17.36 -17.71
CA LEU A 175 -21.72 -18.76 -17.48
C LEU A 175 -22.97 -19.61 -17.24
N GLY A 176 -23.93 -19.11 -16.44
CA GLY A 176 -25.22 -19.78 -16.19
C GLY A 176 -26.08 -19.97 -17.45
N MET A 177 -25.93 -19.10 -18.46
CA MET A 177 -26.58 -19.24 -19.77
C MET A 177 -25.87 -20.24 -20.72
N GLY A 178 -24.73 -20.79 -20.31
CA GLY A 178 -23.86 -21.63 -21.14
C GLY A 178 -23.02 -20.85 -22.15
N LEU A 179 -22.82 -19.54 -21.92
CA LEU A 179 -21.93 -18.69 -22.73
C LEU A 179 -20.58 -18.56 -22.02
N GLU A 180 -19.48 -18.61 -22.77
CA GLU A 180 -18.14 -18.34 -22.23
C GLU A 180 -17.92 -16.81 -22.21
N PRO A 181 -17.86 -16.16 -21.03
CA PRO A 181 -17.55 -14.74 -20.97
C PRO A 181 -16.07 -14.49 -21.30
N SER A 182 -15.73 -13.24 -21.62
CA SER A 182 -14.33 -12.81 -21.62
C SER A 182 -13.71 -13.04 -20.23
N PRO A 183 -12.43 -13.44 -20.13
CA PRO A 183 -11.72 -13.47 -18.84
C PRO A 183 -11.49 -12.05 -18.26
N THR A 184 -11.79 -11.01 -19.03
CA THR A 184 -11.69 -9.62 -18.63
C THR A 184 -13.08 -9.00 -18.48
N VAL A 185 -13.22 -8.08 -17.53
CA VAL A 185 -14.39 -7.19 -17.41
C VAL A 185 -13.90 -5.76 -17.28
N THR A 186 -14.71 -4.80 -17.74
CA THR A 186 -14.26 -3.40 -17.85
C THR A 186 -15.22 -2.45 -17.14
N LEU A 187 -14.65 -1.54 -16.34
CA LEU A 187 -15.33 -0.33 -15.90
C LEU A 187 -14.94 0.83 -16.83
N VAL A 188 -15.95 1.47 -17.42
CA VAL A 188 -15.76 2.69 -18.21
C VAL A 188 -15.92 3.88 -17.26
N LEU A 189 -14.78 4.46 -16.88
CA LEU A 189 -14.69 5.51 -15.88
C LEU A 189 -14.96 6.90 -16.49
N GLY A 190 -15.33 7.86 -15.66
CA GLY A 190 -15.65 9.22 -16.09
C GLY A 190 -14.42 10.09 -16.42
N THR A 191 -13.22 9.53 -16.46
CA THR A 191 -11.98 10.23 -16.85
C THR A 191 -11.73 10.01 -18.34
N ARG A 192 -11.27 11.03 -19.07
CA ARG A 192 -10.89 10.88 -20.49
C ARG A 192 -9.39 10.67 -20.63
N ILE A 193 -8.99 9.86 -21.60
CA ILE A 193 -7.60 9.70 -22.05
C ILE A 193 -7.60 9.92 -23.56
N ALA A 194 -7.03 11.05 -24.00
CA ALA A 194 -7.18 11.55 -25.36
C ALA A 194 -8.67 11.62 -25.75
N ASP A 195 -9.06 11.00 -26.86
CA ASP A 195 -10.45 11.05 -27.37
C ASP A 195 -11.39 9.98 -26.76
N ASP A 196 -10.89 9.04 -25.95
CA ASP A 196 -11.66 7.91 -25.39
C ASP A 196 -11.80 8.01 -23.85
N TRP A 197 -12.69 7.19 -23.28
CA TRP A 197 -12.87 7.05 -21.84
C TRP A 197 -11.78 6.15 -21.23
N LEU A 198 -11.33 6.48 -20.02
CA LEU A 198 -10.47 5.61 -19.23
C LEU A 198 -11.21 4.31 -18.94
N ARG A 199 -10.60 3.19 -19.33
CA ARG A 199 -11.11 1.84 -19.05
C ARG A 199 -10.25 1.20 -17.97
N SER A 200 -10.92 0.74 -16.93
CA SER A 200 -10.29 -0.05 -15.87
C SER A 200 -10.70 -1.50 -16.09
N SER A 201 -9.76 -2.30 -16.62
CA SER A 201 -9.97 -3.71 -16.92
C SER A 201 -9.54 -4.58 -15.74
N HIS A 202 -10.33 -5.61 -15.47
CA HIS A 202 -10.20 -6.47 -14.29
C HIS A 202 -10.35 -7.96 -14.65
N SER A 203 -9.76 -8.82 -13.83
CA SER A 203 -9.77 -10.28 -14.03
C SER A 203 -11.08 -10.91 -13.53
N LEU A 204 -11.95 -11.35 -14.44
CA LEU A 204 -13.17 -12.07 -14.08
C LEU A 204 -12.89 -13.36 -13.27
N PRO A 205 -11.88 -14.19 -13.61
CA PRO A 205 -11.51 -15.35 -12.81
C PRO A 205 -11.13 -15.01 -11.37
N ASP A 206 -10.52 -13.84 -11.14
CA ASP A 206 -10.17 -13.39 -9.79
C ASP A 206 -11.40 -12.83 -9.06
N LEU A 207 -12.38 -12.23 -9.75
CA LEU A 207 -13.57 -11.66 -9.08
C LEU A 207 -14.67 -12.70 -8.77
N LEU A 208 -14.85 -13.70 -9.63
CA LEU A 208 -15.92 -14.72 -9.51
C LEU A 208 -15.94 -15.46 -8.17
N PRO A 209 -14.80 -15.92 -7.61
CA PRO A 209 -14.77 -16.62 -6.33
C PRO A 209 -15.35 -15.77 -5.19
N VAL A 210 -15.05 -14.47 -5.15
CA VAL A 210 -15.60 -13.56 -4.14
C VAL A 210 -17.10 -13.42 -4.30
N PHE A 211 -17.57 -13.17 -5.53
CA PHE A 211 -19.00 -13.05 -5.82
C PHE A 211 -19.77 -14.29 -5.36
N ARG A 212 -19.29 -15.49 -5.70
CA ARG A 212 -19.94 -16.76 -5.34
C ARG A 212 -19.97 -16.98 -3.82
N GLU A 213 -18.87 -16.69 -3.12
CA GLU A 213 -18.82 -16.79 -1.65
C GLU A 213 -19.80 -15.79 -1.00
N ARG A 214 -19.88 -14.56 -1.50
CA ARG A 214 -20.82 -13.54 -1.01
C ARG A 214 -22.27 -13.88 -1.29
N ARG A 215 -22.58 -14.37 -2.49
CA ARG A 215 -23.91 -14.85 -2.85
C ARG A 215 -24.35 -15.97 -1.93
N ARG A 216 -23.46 -16.93 -1.63
CA ARG A 216 -23.74 -18.03 -0.69
C ARG A 216 -24.00 -17.52 0.72
N ARG A 217 -23.16 -16.61 1.24
CA ARG A 217 -23.34 -16.01 2.57
C ARG A 217 -24.65 -15.23 2.67
N PHE A 218 -25.00 -14.45 1.65
CA PHE A 218 -26.26 -13.70 1.62
C PHE A 218 -27.49 -14.62 1.64
N ARG A 219 -27.47 -15.69 0.82
CA ARG A 219 -28.53 -16.70 0.81
C ARG A 219 -28.69 -17.35 2.17
N GLN A 220 -27.58 -17.75 2.80
CA GLN A 220 -27.59 -18.33 4.14
C GLN A 220 -28.18 -17.35 5.17
N LEU A 221 -27.64 -16.12 5.22
CA LEU A 221 -28.05 -15.07 6.14
C LEU A 221 -29.56 -14.76 6.04
N THR A 222 -30.06 -14.57 4.83
CA THR A 222 -31.47 -14.23 4.61
C THR A 222 -32.40 -15.42 4.81
N ALA A 223 -31.98 -16.64 4.46
CA ALA A 223 -32.77 -17.85 4.72
C ALA A 223 -32.91 -18.13 6.22
N GLU A 224 -31.80 -18.06 6.98
CA GLU A 224 -31.79 -18.22 8.44
C GLU A 224 -32.69 -17.17 9.12
N HIS A 225 -32.58 -15.90 8.69
CA HIS A 225 -33.40 -14.81 9.24
C HIS A 225 -34.90 -14.94 8.93
N ARG A 226 -35.24 -15.39 7.70
CA ARG A 226 -36.64 -15.64 7.33
C ARG A 226 -37.21 -16.81 8.11
N ALA A 227 -36.44 -17.87 8.32
CA ALA A 227 -36.84 -19.05 9.08
C ALA A 227 -37.01 -18.78 10.59
N ALA A 228 -36.22 -17.87 11.16
CA ALA A 228 -36.31 -17.48 12.57
C ALA A 228 -37.62 -16.73 12.92
N ASP A 229 -38.30 -16.16 11.91
CA ASP A 229 -39.56 -15.41 12.02
C ASP A 229 -39.59 -14.28 13.07
N THR A 230 -38.44 -13.65 13.32
CA THR A 230 -38.30 -12.50 14.22
C THR A 230 -37.56 -11.35 13.55
N ALA A 231 -37.85 -10.11 13.96
CA ALA A 231 -37.06 -8.96 13.52
C ALA A 231 -35.62 -9.05 14.06
N VAL A 232 -34.66 -8.56 13.26
CA VAL A 232 -33.24 -8.56 13.63
C VAL A 232 -33.03 -7.65 14.83
N ARG A 233 -32.24 -8.12 15.79
CA ARG A 233 -31.94 -7.35 17.01
C ARG A 233 -30.62 -6.62 16.85
N TRP A 234 -30.53 -5.41 17.39
CA TRP A 234 -29.26 -4.72 17.51
C TRP A 234 -28.26 -5.60 18.27
N GLN A 235 -27.06 -5.75 17.71
CA GLN A 235 -25.98 -6.59 18.25
C GLN A 235 -26.31 -8.10 18.37
N GLN A 236 -27.20 -8.63 17.53
CA GLN A 236 -27.44 -10.07 17.45
C GLN A 236 -26.12 -10.84 17.19
N PRO A 237 -25.80 -11.89 17.98
CA PRO A 237 -24.59 -12.69 17.77
C PRO A 237 -24.53 -13.27 16.35
N GLY A 238 -23.33 -13.24 15.74
CA GLY A 238 -23.12 -13.74 14.38
C GLY A 238 -23.54 -12.80 13.26
N ILE A 239 -24.09 -11.62 13.58
CA ILE A 239 -24.48 -10.59 12.61
C ILE A 239 -23.49 -9.42 12.63
N VAL A 240 -22.91 -9.12 11.47
CA VAL A 240 -22.00 -7.98 11.30
C VAL A 240 -22.78 -6.68 11.19
N HIS A 241 -22.31 -5.65 11.89
CA HIS A 241 -22.90 -4.32 11.84
C HIS A 241 -21.80 -3.25 11.78
N CYS A 242 -21.95 -2.25 10.91
CA CYS A 242 -20.87 -1.28 10.67
C CYS A 242 -20.78 -0.17 11.73
N GLY A 243 -21.87 0.10 12.47
CA GLY A 243 -21.90 1.16 13.49
C GLY A 243 -21.94 2.59 12.95
N ARG A 244 -21.99 2.78 11.61
CA ARG A 244 -21.84 4.08 10.95
C ARG A 244 -22.91 4.43 9.92
N CYS A 245 -23.52 3.44 9.26
CA CYS A 245 -24.66 3.71 8.37
C CYS A 245 -25.86 4.20 9.19
N ASP A 246 -26.81 4.88 8.56
CA ASP A 246 -27.94 5.53 9.26
C ASP A 246 -28.72 4.56 10.15
N TYR A 247 -28.98 3.35 9.65
CA TYR A 247 -29.59 2.24 10.42
C TYR A 247 -28.83 1.85 11.69
N CYS A 248 -27.50 1.96 11.68
CA CYS A 248 -26.67 1.67 12.86
C CYS A 248 -26.56 2.89 13.77
N VAL A 249 -26.48 4.09 13.23
CA VAL A 249 -26.37 5.34 14.00
C VAL A 249 -27.60 5.51 14.90
N GLU A 250 -28.79 5.28 14.36
CA GLU A 250 -30.04 5.25 15.12
C GLU A 250 -29.92 4.33 16.36
N GLN A 251 -29.44 3.10 16.14
CA GLN A 251 -29.33 2.08 17.20
C GLN A 251 -28.20 2.35 18.19
N VAL A 252 -27.09 2.94 17.73
CA VAL A 252 -26.00 3.40 18.59
C VAL A 252 -26.53 4.42 19.60
N HIS A 253 -27.37 5.36 19.16
CA HIS A 253 -27.99 6.35 20.02
C HIS A 253 -29.06 5.74 20.93
N GLU A 254 -29.95 4.91 20.39
CA GLU A 254 -31.04 4.27 21.15
C GLU A 254 -30.52 3.40 22.31
N HIS A 255 -29.48 2.60 22.03
CA HIS A 255 -28.91 1.68 23.01
C HIS A 255 -27.77 2.25 23.85
N ARG A 256 -27.46 3.55 23.69
CA ARG A 256 -26.36 4.23 24.39
C ARG A 256 -25.04 3.48 24.25
N ASP A 257 -24.80 2.99 23.03
CA ASP A 257 -23.69 2.10 22.71
C ASP A 257 -22.34 2.78 22.94
N LEU A 258 -21.30 1.99 23.25
CA LEU A 258 -19.92 2.47 23.38
C LEU A 258 -19.42 3.29 22.17
N LEU A 259 -19.95 3.06 20.96
CA LEU A 259 -19.60 3.86 19.77
C LEU A 259 -19.98 5.35 19.90
N MET A 260 -20.81 5.74 20.87
CA MET A 260 -21.05 7.14 21.18
C MET A 260 -19.83 7.84 21.80
N VAL A 261 -18.89 7.09 22.37
CA VAL A 261 -17.69 7.64 23.02
C VAL A 261 -16.71 8.10 21.95
N ALA A 262 -16.33 9.37 21.99
CA ALA A 262 -15.37 9.92 21.04
C ALA A 262 -14.04 9.14 21.09
N GLY A 263 -13.54 8.73 19.92
CA GLY A 263 -12.32 7.94 19.82
C GLY A 263 -12.48 6.44 20.11
N MET A 264 -13.70 5.93 20.33
CA MET A 264 -13.95 4.50 20.46
C MET A 264 -13.72 3.77 19.13
N SER A 265 -12.78 2.83 19.10
CA SER A 265 -12.62 1.92 17.95
C SER A 265 -13.51 0.68 18.07
N VAL A 266 -13.80 0.01 16.95
CA VAL A 266 -14.55 -1.25 16.94
C VAL A 266 -13.82 -2.35 17.74
N VAL A 267 -12.49 -2.34 17.72
CA VAL A 267 -11.64 -3.27 18.48
C VAL A 267 -11.74 -3.00 19.99
N GLN A 268 -11.63 -1.73 20.41
CA GLN A 268 -11.76 -1.33 21.81
C GLN A 268 -13.16 -1.63 22.35
N ARG A 269 -14.20 -1.31 21.58
CA ARG A 269 -15.59 -1.67 21.88
C ARG A 269 -15.73 -3.17 22.11
N ARG A 270 -15.12 -4.01 21.26
CA ARG A 270 -15.17 -5.48 21.41
C ARG A 270 -14.50 -5.94 22.70
N LYS A 271 -13.31 -5.43 23.02
CA LYS A 271 -12.59 -5.73 24.28
C LYS A 271 -13.40 -5.34 25.51
N LEU A 272 -13.98 -4.14 25.52
CA LEU A 272 -14.83 -3.67 26.61
C LEU A 272 -16.09 -4.54 26.78
N ARG A 273 -16.72 -4.94 25.68
CA ARG A 273 -17.87 -5.85 25.72
C ARG A 273 -17.52 -7.23 26.24
N ALA A 274 -16.35 -7.77 25.87
CA ALA A 274 -15.84 -9.02 26.42
C ALA A 274 -15.61 -8.93 27.94
N ALA A 275 -15.31 -7.73 28.45
CA ALA A 275 -15.22 -7.43 29.88
C ALA A 275 -16.58 -7.06 30.52
N GLY A 276 -17.71 -7.25 29.81
CA GLY A 276 -19.06 -6.98 30.33
C GLY A 276 -19.53 -5.53 30.23
N ILE A 277 -18.77 -4.65 29.58
CA ILE A 277 -19.09 -3.23 29.44
C ILE A 277 -19.65 -2.97 28.05
N THR A 278 -20.92 -2.56 27.99
CA THR A 278 -21.71 -2.53 26.75
C THR A 278 -22.26 -1.15 26.40
N THR A 279 -22.35 -0.24 27.38
CA THR A 279 -22.88 1.13 27.19
C THR A 279 -21.89 2.19 27.63
N ILE A 280 -22.08 3.42 27.12
CA ILE A 280 -21.34 4.60 27.57
C ILE A 280 -21.48 4.82 29.08
N ASP A 281 -22.66 4.58 29.65
CA ASP A 281 -22.92 4.76 31.08
C ASP A 281 -22.14 3.75 31.94
N GLN A 282 -22.09 2.49 31.51
CA GLN A 282 -21.30 1.45 32.20
C GLN A 282 -19.81 1.77 32.16
N LEU A 283 -19.30 2.22 31.01
CA LEU A 283 -17.90 2.63 30.89
C LEU A 283 -17.59 3.83 31.81
N ALA A 284 -18.48 4.82 31.88
CA ALA A 284 -18.31 5.98 32.73
C ALA A 284 -18.39 5.66 34.23
N ALA A 285 -19.18 4.65 34.60
CA ALA A 285 -19.36 4.17 35.97
C ALA A 285 -18.28 3.18 36.43
N MET A 286 -17.46 2.65 35.52
CA MET A 286 -16.33 1.75 35.84
C MET A 286 -15.46 2.35 36.95
N PRO A 287 -14.98 1.57 37.94
CA PRO A 287 -13.98 2.02 38.91
C PRO A 287 -12.68 2.46 38.21
N ALA A 288 -12.01 3.49 38.74
CA ALA A 288 -10.80 4.02 38.10
C ALA A 288 -9.63 3.02 38.12
N GLU A 289 -9.55 2.18 39.16
CA GLU A 289 -8.54 1.12 39.33
C GLU A 289 -8.66 -0.03 38.33
N ASP A 290 -9.86 -0.26 37.78
CA ASP A 290 -10.11 -1.28 36.76
C ASP A 290 -9.75 -0.81 35.35
N ALA A 291 -9.61 0.51 35.15
CA ALA A 291 -9.22 1.08 33.87
C ALA A 291 -7.71 1.01 33.70
N ARG A 292 -7.25 0.35 32.62
CA ARG A 292 -5.83 0.30 32.22
C ARG A 292 -5.64 0.83 30.81
N ASN A 293 -4.47 1.39 30.52
CA ASN A 293 -4.04 1.85 29.19
C ASN A 293 -5.08 2.77 28.53
N SER A 294 -5.48 2.48 27.28
CA SER A 294 -6.43 3.28 26.51
C SER A 294 -7.82 3.39 27.15
N VAL A 295 -8.22 2.44 28.00
CA VAL A 295 -9.53 2.44 28.67
C VAL A 295 -9.65 3.61 29.65
N VAL A 296 -8.55 4.05 30.27
CA VAL A 296 -8.53 5.22 31.16
C VAL A 296 -9.03 6.46 30.42
N ARG A 297 -8.54 6.69 29.20
CA ARG A 297 -8.94 7.84 28.37
C ARG A 297 -10.38 7.72 27.90
N LEU A 298 -10.81 6.54 27.44
CA LEU A 298 -12.18 6.31 26.97
C LEU A 298 -13.20 6.46 28.11
N ARG A 299 -12.88 5.98 29.31
CA ARG A 299 -13.69 6.19 30.51
C ARG A 299 -13.84 7.67 30.83
N ALA A 300 -12.73 8.41 30.90
CA ALA A 300 -12.79 9.85 31.16
C ALA A 300 -13.55 10.60 30.07
N GLN A 301 -13.41 10.19 28.80
CA GLN A 301 -14.18 10.73 27.68
C GLN A 301 -15.69 10.48 27.84
N ALA A 302 -16.08 9.25 28.19
CA ALA A 302 -17.48 8.90 28.47
C ALA A 302 -18.05 9.74 29.62
N ARG A 303 -17.30 9.92 30.71
CA ARG A 303 -17.72 10.75 31.85
C ARG A 303 -17.89 12.22 31.47
N MET A 304 -17.01 12.76 30.63
CA MET A 304 -17.12 14.12 30.11
C MET A 304 -18.37 14.31 29.24
N GLN A 305 -18.63 13.38 28.31
CA GLN A 305 -19.82 13.42 27.44
C GLN A 305 -21.13 13.26 28.21
N LEU A 306 -21.12 12.59 29.35
CA LEU A 306 -22.26 12.45 30.25
C LEU A 306 -22.39 13.58 31.28
N GLY A 307 -21.47 14.55 31.29
CA GLY A 307 -21.46 15.65 32.26
C GLY A 307 -21.20 15.21 33.71
N LEU A 308 -20.55 14.05 33.90
CA LEU A 308 -20.24 13.50 35.23
C LEU A 308 -18.92 14.02 35.81
N ASP A 309 -18.04 14.54 34.97
CA ASP A 309 -16.79 15.17 35.38
C ASP A 309 -16.91 16.69 35.40
N ALA A 310 -16.11 17.34 36.25
CA ALA A 310 -16.06 18.79 36.31
C ALA A 310 -15.50 19.37 35.00
N ALA A 311 -16.20 20.35 34.46
CA ALA A 311 -15.77 21.11 33.30
C ALA A 311 -14.98 22.35 33.74
N ALA A 312 -13.89 22.66 33.04
CA ALA A 312 -13.15 23.91 33.20
C ALA A 312 -13.93 25.09 32.62
N GLY A 313 -14.75 24.85 31.58
CA GLY A 313 -15.65 25.84 31.02
C GLY A 313 -16.78 25.19 30.21
N SER A 314 -17.84 25.95 29.96
CA SER A 314 -18.96 25.50 29.13
C SER A 314 -19.64 26.69 28.44
N ARG A 315 -20.33 26.41 27.32
CA ARG A 315 -21.13 27.37 26.59
C ARG A 315 -22.45 26.76 26.16
N THR A 316 -23.54 27.47 26.44
CA THR A 316 -24.90 27.09 26.03
C THR A 316 -25.35 27.96 24.87
N PHE A 317 -25.87 27.34 23.81
CA PHE A 317 -26.44 28.02 22.64
C PHE A 317 -27.73 27.31 22.20
N THR A 318 -28.51 27.94 21.32
CA THR A 318 -29.73 27.34 20.80
C THR A 318 -29.42 26.53 19.55
N LYS A 319 -29.76 25.24 19.56
CA LYS A 319 -29.65 24.34 18.43
C LYS A 319 -30.99 23.63 18.21
N ASP A 320 -31.53 23.71 17.00
CA ASP A 320 -32.83 23.10 16.65
C ASP A 320 -33.97 23.49 17.62
N GLY A 321 -33.97 24.76 18.06
CA GLY A 321 -34.94 25.30 19.02
C GLY A 321 -34.79 24.83 20.46
N ARG A 322 -33.72 24.11 20.81
CA ARG A 322 -33.43 23.61 22.16
C ARG A 322 -32.09 24.15 22.68
N PRO A 323 -31.96 24.35 24.01
CA PRO A 323 -30.67 24.70 24.60
C PRO A 323 -29.71 23.51 24.48
N HIS A 324 -28.52 23.75 23.93
CA HIS A 324 -27.44 22.78 23.78
C HIS A 324 -26.18 23.32 24.46
N THR A 325 -25.57 22.53 25.34
CA THR A 325 -24.39 22.94 26.12
C THR A 325 -23.17 22.12 25.70
N VAL A 326 -22.10 22.81 25.32
CA VAL A 326 -20.78 22.22 25.06
C VAL A 326 -19.87 22.57 26.23
N SER A 327 -19.26 21.55 26.83
CA SER A 327 -18.36 21.68 27.96
C SER A 327 -16.98 21.16 27.60
N PHE A 328 -15.93 21.73 28.19
CA PHE A 328 -14.55 21.28 28.02
C PHE A 328 -13.78 21.25 29.34
N THR A 329 -12.71 20.45 29.37
CA THR A 329 -11.70 20.46 30.42
C THR A 329 -10.31 20.38 29.78
N VAL A 330 -9.34 21.08 30.37
CA VAL A 330 -7.93 21.04 29.97
C VAL A 330 -7.24 19.88 30.69
N LEU A 331 -6.51 19.05 29.94
CA LEU A 331 -5.82 17.90 30.50
C LEU A 331 -4.57 18.34 31.31
N PRO A 332 -4.23 17.65 32.43
CA PRO A 332 -3.07 18.01 33.25
C PRO A 332 -1.76 18.01 32.47
N GLU A 333 -1.59 17.00 31.62
CA GLU A 333 -0.57 16.94 30.57
C GLU A 333 -1.23 17.43 29.27
N ASN A 334 -0.81 18.58 28.77
CA ASN A 334 -1.34 19.17 27.53
C ASN A 334 -0.21 19.79 26.70
N SER A 335 -0.48 19.98 25.41
CA SER A 335 0.47 20.56 24.45
C SER A 335 0.17 22.03 24.13
N ILE A 336 -0.75 22.68 24.84
CA ILE A 336 -1.09 24.10 24.59
C ILE A 336 0.13 25.00 24.82
N GLY A 337 0.91 24.74 25.89
CA GLY A 337 2.14 25.49 26.18
C GLY A 337 3.27 25.27 25.16
N ALA A 338 3.15 24.27 24.28
CA ALA A 338 4.09 24.03 23.18
C ALA A 338 3.66 24.75 21.88
N LEU A 339 2.51 25.43 21.87
CA LEU A 339 2.13 26.27 20.72
C LEU A 339 3.15 27.39 20.54
N PRO A 340 3.52 27.73 19.30
CA PRO A 340 4.44 28.82 19.05
C PRO A 340 3.93 30.15 19.61
N VAL A 341 4.87 31.01 20.01
CA VAL A 341 4.54 32.38 20.42
C VAL A 341 3.88 33.10 19.24
N PRO A 342 2.72 33.76 19.43
CA PRO A 342 2.06 34.49 18.37
C PRO A 342 2.96 35.52 17.69
N SER A 343 3.08 35.44 16.36
CA SER A 343 3.77 36.42 15.53
C SER A 343 2.74 37.26 14.76
N PRO A 344 2.97 38.58 14.56
CA PRO A 344 2.18 39.38 13.61
C PRO A 344 2.27 38.83 12.17
N GLY A 345 3.27 38.01 11.88
CA GLY A 345 3.43 37.32 10.60
C GLY A 345 2.55 36.08 10.45
N ASP A 346 1.91 35.58 11.51
CA ASP A 346 1.11 34.36 11.46
C ASP A 346 -0.03 34.44 10.45
N ILE A 347 -0.37 33.30 9.83
CA ILE A 347 -1.52 33.16 8.94
C ILE A 347 -2.34 31.92 9.29
N PHE A 348 -3.64 31.97 8.95
CA PHE A 348 -4.62 30.92 9.20
C PHE A 348 -5.23 30.47 7.87
N PHE A 349 -5.13 29.18 7.61
CA PHE A 349 -5.23 28.62 6.27
C PHE A 349 -6.25 27.49 6.17
N ASP A 350 -7.03 27.48 5.09
CA ASP A 350 -8.03 26.45 4.77
C ASP A 350 -8.22 26.28 3.24
N PHE A 351 -8.61 25.08 2.81
CA PHE A 351 -8.84 24.73 1.40
C PHE A 351 -10.32 24.44 1.11
N GLU A 352 -10.80 24.88 -0.05
CA GLU A 352 -12.01 24.33 -0.67
C GLU A 352 -11.69 23.65 -2.01
N GLY A 353 -12.26 22.47 -2.22
CA GLY A 353 -12.09 21.71 -3.44
C GLY A 353 -13.32 20.91 -3.85
N ASP A 354 -13.50 20.71 -5.16
CA ASP A 354 -14.56 19.86 -5.72
C ASP A 354 -13.94 18.56 -6.24
N PRO A 355 -14.11 17.42 -5.54
CA PRO A 355 -13.58 16.14 -5.98
C PRO A 355 -14.29 15.55 -7.21
N LEU A 356 -15.45 16.09 -7.61
CA LEU A 356 -16.26 15.68 -8.77
C LEU A 356 -16.10 16.60 -9.98
N TRP A 357 -15.40 17.72 -9.84
CA TRP A 357 -15.11 18.62 -10.95
C TRP A 357 -14.25 17.90 -12.02
N GLN A 358 -14.56 18.14 -13.29
CA GLN A 358 -13.81 17.62 -14.43
C GLN A 358 -13.28 18.78 -15.26
N ASP A 359 -11.99 18.73 -15.56
CA ASP A 359 -11.33 19.67 -16.45
C ASP A 359 -11.93 19.54 -17.87
N PRO A 360 -12.51 20.61 -18.45
CA PRO A 360 -13.10 20.55 -19.78
C PRO A 360 -12.11 20.23 -20.92
N ALA A 361 -10.82 20.54 -20.73
CA ALA A 361 -9.78 20.33 -21.74
C ALA A 361 -9.12 18.96 -21.62
N THR A 362 -8.87 18.49 -20.39
CA THR A 362 -8.11 17.24 -20.15
C THR A 362 -8.98 16.09 -19.64
N GLY A 363 -10.19 16.36 -19.15
CA GLY A 363 -11.03 15.40 -18.44
C GLY A 363 -10.47 14.98 -17.07
N ALA A 364 -9.43 15.67 -16.58
CA ALA A 364 -8.83 15.41 -15.28
C ALA A 364 -9.77 15.82 -14.14
N TRP A 365 -9.82 15.01 -13.09
CA TRP A 365 -10.79 15.15 -12.01
C TRP A 365 -10.24 15.85 -10.78
N GLY A 366 -11.11 16.55 -10.07
CA GLY A 366 -10.75 17.24 -8.83
C GLY A 366 -10.13 18.60 -9.10
N ILE A 367 -10.40 19.56 -8.24
CA ILE A 367 -9.72 20.85 -8.21
C ILE A 367 -9.77 21.40 -6.78
N GLU A 368 -8.66 21.94 -6.30
CA GLU A 368 -8.65 22.85 -5.16
C GLU A 368 -8.92 24.25 -5.71
N TYR A 369 -10.18 24.71 -5.61
CA TYR A 369 -10.62 25.93 -6.29
C TYR A 369 -10.43 27.19 -5.45
N LEU A 370 -10.22 27.07 -4.13
CA LEU A 370 -9.99 28.21 -3.25
C LEU A 370 -8.99 27.88 -2.15
N PHE A 371 -7.97 28.74 -2.03
CA PHE A 371 -6.96 28.74 -0.98
C PHE A 371 -7.27 29.95 -0.09
N GLY A 372 -7.84 29.71 1.08
CA GLY A 372 -8.22 30.73 2.03
C GLY A 372 -7.09 31.12 2.96
N VAL A 373 -6.81 32.41 3.11
CA VAL A 373 -5.83 32.90 4.09
C VAL A 373 -6.41 34.05 4.90
N ILE A 374 -6.37 33.94 6.22
CA ILE A 374 -6.50 35.08 7.14
C ILE A 374 -5.14 35.44 7.72
N GLU A 375 -4.78 36.72 7.62
CA GLU A 375 -3.61 37.27 8.29
C GLU A 375 -3.88 37.55 9.77
N ALA A 376 -2.92 37.24 10.64
CA ALA A 376 -2.99 37.65 12.03
C ALA A 376 -3.12 39.19 12.13
N PRO A 377 -4.02 39.71 12.99
CA PRO A 377 -4.22 41.14 13.13
C PRO A 377 -2.96 41.81 13.70
N VAL A 378 -2.55 42.93 13.09
CA VAL A 378 -1.43 43.74 13.58
C VAL A 378 -1.91 44.58 14.77
N ALA A 379 -1.18 44.55 15.88
CA ALA A 379 -1.53 45.28 17.09
C ALA A 379 -1.78 46.78 16.81
N GLY A 380 -3.00 47.26 17.13
CA GLY A 380 -3.42 48.65 16.93
C GLY A 380 -4.12 48.96 15.60
N ALA A 381 -4.25 47.98 14.68
CA ALA A 381 -5.06 48.13 13.47
C ALA A 381 -6.56 48.01 13.80
N ALA A 382 -7.37 48.97 13.33
CA ALA A 382 -8.83 48.91 13.45
C ALA A 382 -9.43 48.22 12.21
N GLY A 383 -10.15 47.11 12.41
CA GLY A 383 -10.87 46.39 11.34
C GLY A 383 -10.88 44.87 11.54
N ASP A 384 -11.63 44.17 10.69
CA ASP A 384 -11.59 42.70 10.61
C ASP A 384 -10.24 42.21 10.07
N PRO A 385 -9.80 40.99 10.43
CA PRO A 385 -8.61 40.38 9.85
C PRO A 385 -8.66 40.36 8.31
N VAL A 386 -7.50 40.60 7.68
CA VAL A 386 -7.37 40.62 6.22
C VAL A 386 -7.54 39.19 5.69
N PHE A 387 -8.58 38.98 4.89
CA PHE A 387 -8.80 37.74 4.15
C PHE A 387 -8.24 37.86 2.73
N ARG A 388 -7.46 36.87 2.31
CA ARG A 388 -6.86 36.76 0.97
C ARG A 388 -7.25 35.42 0.34
N PRO A 389 -8.17 35.42 -0.64
CA PRO A 389 -8.49 34.23 -1.41
C PRO A 389 -7.55 34.09 -2.62
N PHE A 390 -7.07 32.89 -2.89
CA PHE A 390 -6.48 32.53 -4.19
C PHE A 390 -7.42 31.57 -4.91
N TRP A 391 -7.96 32.00 -6.05
CA TRP A 391 -8.98 31.25 -6.80
C TRP A 391 -8.38 30.48 -7.97
N ALA A 392 -8.98 29.33 -8.25
CA ALA A 392 -8.71 28.53 -9.45
C ALA A 392 -10.00 27.95 -10.03
N HIS A 393 -10.18 28.08 -11.34
CA HIS A 393 -11.30 27.50 -12.09
C HIS A 393 -10.83 26.58 -13.23
N SER A 394 -9.52 26.32 -13.29
CA SER A 394 -8.86 25.38 -14.20
C SER A 394 -7.57 24.85 -13.57
N ARG A 395 -6.99 23.77 -14.12
CA ARG A 395 -5.73 23.20 -13.63
C ARG A 395 -4.53 24.14 -13.76
N SER A 396 -4.46 24.92 -14.84
CA SER A 396 -3.44 25.95 -14.99
C SER A 396 -3.56 27.05 -13.94
N GLU A 397 -4.79 27.41 -13.57
CA GLU A 397 -5.03 28.39 -12.51
C GLU A 397 -4.76 27.81 -11.13
N GLU A 398 -5.05 26.52 -10.88
CA GLU A 398 -4.72 25.84 -9.62
C GLU A 398 -3.20 25.80 -9.41
N ARG A 399 -2.43 25.45 -10.45
CA ARG A 399 -0.96 25.51 -10.41
C ARG A 399 -0.48 26.93 -10.10
N ARG A 400 -1.08 27.94 -10.74
CA ARG A 400 -0.73 29.36 -10.52
C ARG A 400 -1.05 29.78 -9.08
N ALA A 401 -2.27 29.51 -8.61
CA ALA A 401 -2.72 29.83 -7.25
C ALA A 401 -1.83 29.17 -6.19
N PHE A 402 -1.46 27.90 -6.41
CA PHE A 402 -0.52 27.20 -5.54
C PHE A 402 0.85 27.88 -5.48
N LEU A 403 1.44 28.21 -6.63
CA LEU A 403 2.74 28.90 -6.68
C LEU A 403 2.68 30.32 -6.09
N GLU A 404 1.62 31.07 -6.35
CA GLU A 404 1.37 32.40 -5.77
C GLU A 404 1.22 32.32 -4.25
N PHE A 405 0.56 31.27 -3.73
CA PHE A 405 0.46 31.01 -2.30
C PHE A 405 1.84 30.70 -1.69
N LEU A 406 2.65 29.84 -2.34
CA LEU A 406 4.01 29.52 -1.86
C LEU A 406 4.89 30.78 -1.80
N ASP A 407 4.87 31.58 -2.86
CA ASP A 407 5.62 32.84 -2.94
C ASP A 407 5.13 33.85 -1.89
N TYR A 408 3.82 33.98 -1.69
CA TYR A 408 3.25 34.83 -0.64
C TYR A 408 3.75 34.44 0.76
N VAL A 409 3.75 33.15 1.10
CA VAL A 409 4.23 32.67 2.40
C VAL A 409 5.72 32.94 2.56
N GLU A 410 6.55 32.65 1.55
CA GLU A 410 8.00 32.91 1.62
C GLU A 410 8.34 34.40 1.73
N GLN A 411 7.63 35.28 1.00
CA GLN A 411 7.80 36.73 1.13
C GLN A 411 7.40 37.23 2.52
N ARG A 412 6.29 36.70 3.06
CA ARG A 412 5.84 37.03 4.42
C ARG A 412 6.86 36.56 5.45
N ARG A 413 7.43 35.37 5.25
CA ARG A 413 8.43 34.76 6.13
C ARG A 413 9.76 35.50 6.11
N ALA A 414 10.17 36.03 4.96
CA ALA A 414 11.33 36.91 4.87
C ALA A 414 11.16 38.19 5.72
N ARG A 415 9.92 38.67 5.89
CA ARG A 415 9.58 39.83 6.75
C ARG A 415 9.37 39.44 8.22
N TYR A 416 8.83 38.26 8.49
CA TYR A 416 8.51 37.74 9.82
C TYR A 416 9.12 36.34 9.97
N PRO A 417 10.42 36.23 10.32
CA PRO A 417 11.09 34.92 10.41
C PRO A 417 10.53 33.96 11.46
N ASP A 418 9.77 34.49 12.42
CA ASP A 418 9.11 33.80 13.52
C ASP A 418 7.64 33.42 13.22
N MET A 419 7.15 33.68 12.00
CA MET A 419 5.77 33.37 11.62
C MET A 419 5.48 31.87 11.54
N HIS A 420 4.22 31.52 11.75
CA HIS A 420 3.68 30.17 11.56
C HIS A 420 2.43 30.18 10.68
N VAL A 421 2.14 29.04 10.07
CA VAL A 421 0.95 28.79 9.24
C VAL A 421 0.05 27.80 9.99
N TYR A 422 -1.07 28.28 10.53
CA TYR A 422 -2.00 27.47 11.30
C TYR A 422 -3.11 26.91 10.42
N HIS A 423 -3.43 25.63 10.62
CA HIS A 423 -4.53 24.96 9.94
C HIS A 423 -5.23 24.00 10.93
N TYR A 424 -6.46 23.60 10.62
CA TYR A 424 -7.21 22.78 11.56
C TYR A 424 -6.89 21.30 11.43
N ALA A 425 -6.77 20.72 10.23
CA ALA A 425 -6.74 19.27 10.05
C ALA A 425 -5.48 18.75 9.34
N PRO A 426 -5.15 17.45 9.45
CA PRO A 426 -4.06 16.85 8.67
C PRO A 426 -4.27 16.93 7.14
N TYR A 427 -5.50 17.22 6.69
CA TYR A 427 -5.85 17.33 5.28
C TYR A 427 -5.03 18.41 4.58
N GLU A 428 -4.89 19.61 5.15
CA GLU A 428 -4.18 20.72 4.51
C GLU A 428 -2.71 20.40 4.21
N LYS A 429 -2.00 19.75 5.16
CA LYS A 429 -0.63 19.25 4.93
C LYS A 429 -0.58 18.24 3.79
N THR A 430 -1.58 17.38 3.72
CA THR A 430 -1.69 16.34 2.67
C THR A 430 -2.02 16.97 1.32
N ALA A 431 -2.92 17.95 1.27
CA ALA A 431 -3.30 18.69 0.07
C ALA A 431 -2.10 19.48 -0.49
N LEU A 432 -1.33 20.19 0.34
CA LEU A 432 -0.11 20.88 -0.11
C LEU A 432 0.94 19.92 -0.71
N ARG A 433 1.13 18.74 -0.09
CA ARG A 433 2.00 17.69 -0.62
C ARG A 433 1.47 17.11 -1.94
N ASN A 434 0.16 16.89 -2.02
CA ASN A 434 -0.46 16.37 -3.24
C ASN A 434 -0.38 17.38 -4.38
N LEU A 435 -0.58 18.67 -4.10
CA LEU A 435 -0.42 19.75 -5.09
C LEU A 435 1.03 19.87 -5.55
N SER A 436 2.02 19.77 -4.65
CA SER A 436 3.43 19.83 -5.05
C SER A 436 3.83 18.67 -5.96
N LEU A 437 3.31 17.46 -5.68
CA LEU A 437 3.53 16.28 -6.52
C LEU A 437 2.75 16.36 -7.85
N ALA A 438 1.47 16.74 -7.80
CA ALA A 438 0.60 16.80 -8.98
C ALA A 438 1.08 17.86 -9.99
N HIS A 439 1.53 19.01 -9.49
CA HIS A 439 2.05 20.11 -10.32
C HIS A 439 3.58 20.05 -10.52
N GLN A 440 4.25 19.05 -9.91
CA GLN A 440 5.71 18.89 -9.88
C GLN A 440 6.45 20.20 -9.58
N ALA A 441 5.96 20.93 -8.58
CA ALA A 441 6.42 22.27 -8.25
C ALA A 441 6.43 22.51 -6.73
N GLY A 442 7.39 23.29 -6.23
CA GLY A 442 7.44 23.67 -4.81
C GLY A 442 7.76 22.53 -3.83
N GLU A 443 8.21 21.36 -4.29
CA GLU A 443 8.52 20.19 -3.43
C GLU A 443 9.51 20.55 -2.31
N ASP A 444 10.64 21.18 -2.65
CA ASP A 444 11.67 21.54 -1.67
C ASP A 444 11.18 22.64 -0.70
N THR A 445 10.34 23.57 -1.17
CA THR A 445 9.73 24.61 -0.32
C THR A 445 8.80 23.98 0.72
N VAL A 446 7.86 23.14 0.27
CA VAL A 446 6.91 22.45 1.16
C VAL A 446 7.64 21.48 2.11
N ASP A 447 8.66 20.75 1.65
CA ASP A 447 9.51 19.90 2.52
C ASP A 447 10.23 20.74 3.58
N THR A 448 10.79 21.89 3.18
CA THR A 448 11.45 22.83 4.10
C THR A 448 10.49 23.34 5.17
N TRP A 449 9.26 23.72 4.81
CA TRP A 449 8.23 24.14 5.76
C TRP A 449 7.88 23.06 6.77
N LEU A 450 7.74 21.81 6.31
CA LEU A 450 7.43 20.66 7.15
C LEU A 450 8.57 20.38 8.14
N ARG A 451 9.83 20.41 7.69
CA ARG A 451 11.01 20.19 8.55
C ARG A 451 11.23 21.29 9.58
N GLN A 452 10.91 22.52 9.22
CA GLN A 452 11.12 23.69 10.08
C GLN A 452 9.93 23.95 11.00
N GLY A 453 8.91 23.07 11.01
CA GLY A 453 7.74 23.22 11.88
C GLY A 453 6.85 24.43 11.54
N LEU A 454 6.91 24.95 10.31
CA LEU A 454 6.15 26.14 9.90
C LEU A 454 4.63 25.89 9.97
N LEU A 455 4.19 24.67 9.63
CA LEU A 455 2.78 24.27 9.57
C LEU A 455 2.30 23.68 10.91
N VAL A 456 1.43 24.42 11.61
CA VAL A 456 0.91 24.08 12.94
C VAL A 456 -0.50 23.47 12.83
N ASP A 457 -0.63 22.22 13.27
CA ASP A 457 -1.89 21.45 13.28
C ASP A 457 -2.63 21.67 14.61
N LEU A 458 -3.72 22.45 14.57
CA LEU A 458 -4.51 22.75 15.77
C LEU A 458 -5.40 21.58 16.21
N TYR A 459 -5.82 20.68 15.32
CA TYR A 459 -6.59 19.49 15.72
C TYR A 459 -5.76 18.55 16.58
N ALA A 460 -4.48 18.35 16.25
CA ALA A 460 -3.56 17.58 17.07
C ALA A 460 -3.45 18.16 18.48
N THR A 461 -3.26 19.48 18.59
CA THR A 461 -3.21 20.20 19.88
C THR A 461 -4.51 20.04 20.66
N VAL A 462 -5.67 20.27 20.03
CA VAL A 462 -6.99 20.11 20.65
C VAL A 462 -7.19 18.70 21.19
N ARG A 463 -6.87 17.66 20.40
CA ARG A 463 -7.06 16.26 20.80
C ARG A 463 -6.13 15.83 21.94
N GLN A 464 -4.93 16.39 22.00
CA GLN A 464 -3.96 16.11 23.06
C GLN A 464 -4.22 16.91 24.33
N SER A 465 -4.85 18.08 24.22
CA SER A 465 -4.96 19.04 25.32
C SER A 465 -6.36 19.13 25.93
N LEU A 466 -7.40 18.82 25.16
CA LEU A 466 -8.79 19.04 25.56
C LEU A 466 -9.60 17.76 25.60
N ARG A 467 -10.48 17.71 26.59
CA ARG A 467 -11.60 16.77 26.64
C ARG A 467 -12.91 17.54 26.53
N ILE A 468 -13.76 17.19 25.57
CA ILE A 468 -15.02 17.88 25.29
C ILE A 468 -16.22 16.97 25.51
N SER A 469 -17.40 17.56 25.75
CA SER A 469 -18.66 16.83 25.94
C SER A 469 -19.31 16.31 24.64
N GLU A 470 -18.71 16.59 23.48
CA GLU A 470 -19.19 16.16 22.17
C GLU A 470 -18.59 14.80 21.74
N ALA A 471 -19.30 14.11 20.84
CA ALA A 471 -18.87 12.81 20.30
C ALA A 471 -17.83 12.93 19.16
N SER A 472 -17.52 14.16 18.72
CA SER A 472 -16.57 14.44 17.64
C SER A 472 -15.77 15.71 17.95
N TYR A 473 -14.51 15.69 17.58
CA TYR A 473 -13.57 16.81 17.67
C TYR A 473 -13.45 17.57 16.33
N SER A 474 -14.50 17.62 15.51
CA SER A 474 -14.50 18.52 14.34
C SER A 474 -14.64 19.97 14.79
N ILE A 475 -14.07 20.92 14.03
CA ILE A 475 -14.08 22.35 14.37
C ILE A 475 -15.50 22.86 14.68
N LYS A 476 -16.49 22.43 13.90
CA LYS A 476 -17.93 22.75 14.07
C LYS A 476 -18.49 22.44 15.45
N LYS A 477 -17.97 21.41 16.11
CA LYS A 477 -18.44 20.96 17.44
C LYS A 477 -17.82 21.77 18.57
N ILE A 478 -16.67 22.40 18.32
CA ILE A 478 -15.94 23.22 19.30
C ILE A 478 -16.13 24.72 19.09
N GLU A 479 -16.55 25.16 17.89
CA GLU A 479 -16.91 26.55 17.56
C GLU A 479 -17.76 27.25 18.64
N PRO A 480 -18.77 26.59 19.26
CA PRO A 480 -19.53 27.20 20.34
C PRO A 480 -18.69 27.68 21.53
N LEU A 481 -17.48 27.15 21.76
CA LEU A 481 -16.65 27.54 22.89
C LEU A 481 -15.92 28.87 22.68
N TYR A 482 -15.56 29.22 21.45
CA TYR A 482 -14.68 30.36 21.15
C TYR A 482 -15.21 31.34 20.10
N MET A 483 -16.23 30.98 19.31
CA MET A 483 -16.73 31.86 18.25
C MET A 483 -17.68 32.96 18.73
N GLY A 484 -18.07 32.99 20.00
CA GLY A 484 -19.11 33.92 20.47
C GLY A 484 -20.42 33.66 19.72
N ASP A 485 -21.25 34.69 19.55
CA ASP A 485 -22.55 34.57 18.87
C ASP A 485 -22.42 34.47 17.34
N ASN A 486 -21.19 34.52 16.83
CA ASN A 486 -20.86 34.34 15.42
C ASN A 486 -20.82 32.86 15.05
N LEU A 487 -21.91 32.13 15.29
CA LEU A 487 -22.06 30.75 14.81
C LEU A 487 -22.44 30.75 13.32
N ARG A 488 -22.05 29.70 12.59
CA ARG A 488 -22.30 29.55 11.15
C ARG A 488 -23.74 29.91 10.78
N SER A 489 -23.89 30.83 9.82
CA SER A 489 -25.19 31.26 9.26
C SER A 489 -25.05 31.38 7.74
N GLY A 490 -26.05 30.94 6.96
CA GLY A 490 -25.99 30.87 5.49
C GLY A 490 -26.45 29.52 4.93
N ASP A 491 -26.51 29.42 3.59
CA ASP A 491 -26.98 28.24 2.87
C ASP A 491 -25.90 27.16 2.71
N VAL A 492 -24.62 27.56 2.60
CA VAL A 492 -23.47 26.65 2.61
C VAL A 492 -23.01 26.44 4.05
N LYS A 493 -23.28 25.26 4.60
CA LYS A 493 -23.01 24.93 6.01
C LYS A 493 -21.91 23.89 6.19
N ASP A 494 -21.52 23.20 5.13
CA ASP A 494 -20.47 22.20 5.13
C ASP A 494 -19.79 22.01 3.77
N ALA A 495 -18.75 21.18 3.78
CA ALA A 495 -17.94 20.88 2.60
C ALA A 495 -18.77 20.26 1.46
N GLY A 496 -19.79 19.45 1.77
CA GLY A 496 -20.68 18.88 0.74
C GLY A 496 -21.50 19.97 0.06
N ALA A 497 -22.07 20.88 0.86
CA ALA A 497 -22.79 22.05 0.35
C ALA A 497 -21.88 23.00 -0.46
N SER A 498 -20.61 23.17 -0.06
CA SER A 498 -19.61 23.99 -0.78
C SER A 498 -19.35 23.42 -2.18
N VAL A 499 -19.22 22.10 -2.31
CA VAL A 499 -19.05 21.40 -3.59
C VAL A 499 -20.27 21.54 -4.50
N VAL A 500 -21.48 21.40 -3.95
CA VAL A 500 -22.74 21.61 -4.71
C VAL A 500 -22.85 23.06 -5.18
N ALA A 501 -22.54 24.03 -4.32
CA ALA A 501 -22.53 25.45 -4.66
C ALA A 501 -21.52 25.76 -5.78
N TYR A 502 -20.29 25.24 -5.71
CA TYR A 502 -19.28 25.49 -6.75
C TYR A 502 -19.72 24.99 -8.14
N ALA A 503 -20.43 23.86 -8.19
CA ALA A 503 -20.98 23.35 -9.44
C ALA A 503 -22.15 24.18 -9.97
N ALA A 504 -23.01 24.67 -9.09
CA ALA A 504 -24.03 25.65 -9.46
C ALA A 504 -23.38 26.93 -10.02
N TYR A 505 -22.25 27.37 -9.46
CA TYR A 505 -21.44 28.45 -10.02
C TYR A 505 -20.94 28.11 -11.43
N CYS A 506 -20.35 26.93 -11.65
CA CYS A 506 -19.89 26.53 -12.99
C CYS A 506 -21.07 26.51 -13.99
N ALA A 507 -22.22 25.97 -13.60
CA ALA A 507 -23.41 25.95 -14.45
C ALA A 507 -23.92 27.35 -14.79
N ALA A 508 -23.98 28.26 -13.80
CA ALA A 508 -24.38 29.65 -14.01
C ALA A 508 -23.38 30.42 -14.91
N ARG A 509 -22.08 30.18 -14.72
CA ARG A 509 -21.01 30.73 -15.57
C ARG A 509 -21.14 30.24 -17.02
N ASP A 510 -21.32 28.94 -17.20
CA ASP A 510 -21.42 28.31 -18.52
C ASP A 510 -22.73 28.69 -19.24
N ALA A 511 -23.77 29.07 -18.48
CA ALA A 511 -25.02 29.65 -18.98
C ALA A 511 -24.97 31.17 -19.16
N GLU A 512 -23.81 31.81 -18.99
CA GLU A 512 -23.60 33.26 -19.09
C GLU A 512 -24.44 34.11 -18.10
N ASN A 513 -24.83 33.55 -16.96
CA ASN A 513 -25.58 34.25 -15.90
C ASN A 513 -24.64 34.81 -14.80
N GLU A 514 -23.98 35.93 -15.11
CA GLU A 514 -22.96 36.54 -14.25
C GLU A 514 -23.44 36.92 -12.83
N ALA A 515 -24.69 37.39 -12.69
CA ALA A 515 -25.22 37.86 -11.41
C ALA A 515 -25.43 36.70 -10.42
N GLU A 516 -25.92 35.56 -10.92
CA GLU A 516 -26.10 34.34 -10.12
C GLU A 516 -24.74 33.73 -9.77
N ALA A 517 -23.83 33.61 -10.74
CA ALA A 517 -22.47 33.12 -10.51
C ALA A 517 -21.71 33.93 -9.46
N ALA A 518 -21.79 35.27 -9.51
CA ALA A 518 -21.17 36.15 -8.52
C ALA A 518 -21.76 35.96 -7.11
N THR A 519 -23.08 35.78 -7.01
CA THR A 519 -23.76 35.53 -5.72
C THR A 519 -23.29 34.22 -5.09
N ILE A 520 -23.19 33.16 -5.90
CA ILE A 520 -22.74 31.85 -5.44
C ILE A 520 -21.28 31.89 -4.99
N LEU A 521 -20.37 32.47 -5.78
CA LEU A 521 -18.96 32.62 -5.39
C LEU A 521 -18.77 33.41 -4.09
N ALA A 522 -19.56 34.48 -3.90
CA ALA A 522 -19.54 35.23 -2.66
C ALA A 522 -19.90 34.34 -1.45
N SER A 523 -20.93 33.49 -1.59
CA SER A 523 -21.32 32.57 -0.51
C SER A 523 -20.23 31.54 -0.17
N ILE A 524 -19.50 31.02 -1.17
CA ILE A 524 -18.36 30.11 -0.97
C ILE A 524 -17.20 30.85 -0.30
N SER A 525 -16.89 32.06 -0.75
CA SER A 525 -15.86 32.91 -0.16
C SER A 525 -16.14 33.23 1.31
N ASP A 526 -17.40 33.51 1.65
CA ASP A 526 -17.81 33.82 3.03
C ASP A 526 -17.70 32.59 3.93
N TYR A 527 -18.05 31.41 3.42
CA TYR A 527 -17.89 30.13 4.13
C TYR A 527 -16.42 29.85 4.45
N ASN A 528 -15.53 29.90 3.45
CA ASN A 528 -14.10 29.62 3.65
C ASN A 528 -13.42 30.70 4.53
N ARG A 529 -13.82 31.97 4.38
CA ARG A 529 -13.38 33.05 5.29
C ARG A 529 -13.77 32.76 6.74
N TYR A 530 -14.96 32.22 6.98
CA TYR A 530 -15.39 31.82 8.32
C TYR A 530 -14.51 30.71 8.88
N ASP A 531 -14.15 29.69 8.09
CA ASP A 531 -13.33 28.56 8.53
C ASP A 531 -11.88 29.00 8.87
N CYS A 532 -11.30 29.89 8.07
CA CYS A 532 -10.02 30.53 8.40
C CYS A 532 -10.11 31.35 9.71
N LEU A 533 -11.21 32.08 9.92
CA LEU A 533 -11.41 32.91 11.11
C LEU A 533 -11.62 32.04 12.37
N SER A 534 -12.33 30.93 12.21
CA SER A 534 -12.53 29.93 13.26
C SER A 534 -11.19 29.35 13.72
N THR A 535 -10.29 29.05 12.78
CA THR A 535 -8.93 28.57 13.08
C THR A 535 -8.11 29.61 13.86
N LEU A 536 -8.19 30.89 13.49
CA LEU A 536 -7.58 32.00 14.23
C LEU A 536 -8.08 32.07 15.67
N ARG A 537 -9.41 32.16 15.84
CA ARG A 537 -10.03 32.31 17.15
C ARG A 537 -9.82 31.09 18.04
N LEU A 538 -9.73 29.90 17.45
CA LEU A 538 -9.37 28.69 18.16
C LEU A 538 -7.95 28.79 18.74
N ARG A 539 -6.95 29.22 17.96
CA ARG A 539 -5.58 29.42 18.43
C ARG A 539 -5.54 30.39 19.61
N ASP A 540 -6.21 31.54 19.48
CA ASP A 540 -6.25 32.56 20.54
C ASP A 540 -6.92 32.04 21.81
N TRP A 541 -8.05 31.34 21.66
CA TRP A 541 -8.77 30.74 22.78
C TRP A 541 -7.97 29.65 23.49
N LEU A 542 -7.24 28.80 22.75
CA LEU A 542 -6.34 27.80 23.34
C LEU A 542 -5.28 28.47 24.23
N LEU A 543 -4.68 29.58 23.76
CA LEU A 543 -3.70 30.33 24.56
C LEU A 543 -4.34 30.99 25.80
N GLU A 544 -5.58 31.47 25.70
CA GLU A 544 -6.32 32.06 26.82
C GLU A 544 -6.56 31.04 27.96
N ILE A 545 -7.02 29.83 27.61
CA ILE A 545 -7.37 28.80 28.61
C ILE A 545 -6.15 28.14 29.29
N ALA A 546 -4.92 28.35 28.77
CA ALA A 546 -3.70 27.87 29.40
C ALA A 546 -3.27 28.69 30.64
N GLY A 547 -3.73 29.95 30.75
CA GLY A 547 -3.37 30.87 31.83
C GLY A 547 -1.87 31.25 31.90
N PRO A 548 -1.46 32.12 32.86
CA PRO A 548 -0.07 32.60 32.98
C PRO A 548 0.97 31.52 33.36
N ALA A 549 0.53 30.32 33.73
CA ALA A 549 1.39 29.20 34.10
C ALA A 549 1.97 28.46 32.89
N GLY A 550 1.41 28.66 31.68
CA GLY A 550 1.95 28.17 30.41
C GLY A 550 2.99 29.10 29.77
N THR A 551 3.19 30.30 30.31
CA THR A 551 4.19 31.29 29.87
C THR A 551 5.40 31.35 30.82
N ALA A 552 5.87 30.19 31.31
CA ALA A 552 7.26 30.14 31.77
C ALA A 552 8.12 30.18 30.49
N PRO A 553 9.02 31.18 30.32
CA PRO A 553 9.91 31.17 29.17
C PRO A 553 10.73 29.89 29.25
N ALA A 554 10.74 29.07 28.20
CA ALA A 554 11.94 28.31 27.91
C ALA A 554 13.09 29.32 27.93
N GLU A 555 14.09 29.11 28.79
CA GLU A 555 15.15 30.08 29.05
C GLU A 555 15.66 30.68 27.74
N ALA A 556 15.40 31.97 27.56
CA ALA A 556 15.96 32.74 26.47
C ALA A 556 17.48 32.76 26.64
N VAL A 557 18.19 31.97 25.86
CA VAL A 557 19.64 32.14 25.68
C VAL A 557 19.84 33.43 24.90
N VAL A 558 19.95 34.54 25.63
CA VAL A 558 20.32 35.84 25.07
C VAL A 558 21.79 35.77 24.63
N PRO A 559 22.14 36.03 23.35
CA PRO A 559 23.53 36.14 22.94
C PRO A 559 24.06 37.51 23.39
N GLY A 560 24.91 37.54 24.42
CA GLY A 560 25.38 38.78 25.05
C GLY A 560 26.86 38.77 25.45
N ALA A 561 27.71 39.16 24.50
CA ALA A 561 28.94 39.94 24.64
C ALA A 561 29.88 39.72 25.86
N ARG A 562 31.07 39.18 25.57
CA ARG A 562 32.33 39.65 26.18
C ARG A 562 33.30 40.07 25.09
N ALA A 563 33.52 41.38 24.99
CA ALA A 563 34.61 41.97 24.23
C ALA A 563 35.92 41.87 25.02
N GLY A 564 37.00 41.46 24.37
CA GLY A 564 38.35 41.44 24.94
C GLY A 564 39.40 40.68 24.12
N LEU A 565 39.88 41.31 23.03
CA LEU A 565 41.21 41.17 22.41
C LEU A 565 41.71 39.77 21.97
N SER A 566 41.67 39.51 20.66
CA SER A 566 42.87 39.29 19.80
C SER A 566 42.44 38.92 18.39
N THR A 567 42.86 39.71 17.40
CA THR A 567 42.65 39.51 15.97
C THR A 567 43.42 38.30 15.44
N VAL A 568 42.73 37.23 15.04
CA VAL A 568 43.20 36.28 14.02
C VAL A 568 41.99 35.81 13.21
N ALA A 569 42.10 35.88 11.88
CA ALA A 569 41.07 35.47 10.95
C ALA A 569 40.69 33.99 11.14
N GLU A 570 39.42 33.71 11.41
CA GLU A 570 38.86 32.35 11.47
C GLU A 570 37.95 32.10 10.26
N SER A 571 38.36 31.09 9.50
CA SER A 571 37.54 30.31 8.57
C SER A 571 36.42 29.61 9.33
N ASP A 572 35.18 29.96 9.00
CA ASP A 572 33.97 29.42 9.61
C ASP A 572 33.63 28.03 9.01
N GLU A 573 34.49 27.04 9.28
CA GLU A 573 34.21 25.62 9.02
C GLU A 573 33.59 25.00 10.29
N ARG A 574 32.26 24.89 10.29
CA ARG A 574 31.51 24.08 11.25
C ARG A 574 31.88 22.60 11.06
N PRO A 575 32.31 21.85 12.09
CA PRO A 575 32.60 20.42 11.95
C PRO A 575 31.28 19.62 11.92
N GLY A 576 30.81 19.30 10.71
CA GLY A 576 29.59 18.52 10.49
C GLY A 576 29.70 17.03 10.85
N VAL A 577 28.55 16.41 11.08
CA VAL A 577 28.34 14.97 10.93
C VAL A 577 28.75 14.60 9.49
N PRO A 578 29.58 13.57 9.27
CA PRO A 578 29.97 13.18 7.91
C PRO A 578 28.76 12.60 7.17
N GLY A 579 28.06 13.43 6.39
CA GLY A 579 26.99 12.99 5.50
C GLY A 579 25.92 14.02 5.15
N GLU A 580 25.70 15.05 5.97
CA GLU A 580 24.60 16.01 5.74
C GLU A 580 25.05 17.46 5.97
N THR A 581 25.57 18.07 4.91
CA THR A 581 25.33 19.50 4.65
C THR A 581 23.89 19.64 4.13
N ALA A 582 23.22 20.75 4.51
CA ALA A 582 21.91 21.22 4.01
C ALA A 582 21.36 20.47 2.78
N GLY A 583 20.14 19.93 2.90
CA GLY A 583 19.48 19.02 1.95
C GLY A 583 20.06 19.09 0.54
N THR A 584 20.66 17.99 0.08
CA THR A 584 21.40 17.97 -1.19
C THR A 584 20.51 18.53 -2.30
N PRO A 585 20.81 19.72 -2.85
CA PRO A 585 19.94 20.37 -3.81
C PRO A 585 19.78 19.49 -5.04
N GLU A 586 18.70 19.69 -5.79
CA GLU A 586 18.54 19.10 -7.13
C GLU A 586 19.83 19.23 -7.93
N THR A 587 20.26 18.09 -8.47
CA THR A 587 21.45 18.04 -9.32
C THR A 587 21.22 18.92 -10.55
N PRO A 588 22.25 19.60 -11.09
CA PRO A 588 22.12 20.37 -12.32
C PRO A 588 21.49 19.56 -13.48
N GLU A 589 21.79 18.27 -13.53
CA GLU A 589 21.27 17.31 -14.51
C GLU A 589 19.77 17.04 -14.30
N GLU A 590 19.32 16.83 -13.06
CA GLU A 590 17.89 16.69 -12.71
C GLU A 590 17.11 17.94 -13.11
N ARG A 591 17.62 19.13 -12.76
CA ARG A 591 17.00 20.42 -13.11
C ARG A 591 16.87 20.58 -14.63
N ARG A 592 17.94 20.30 -15.38
CA ARG A 592 17.94 20.42 -16.85
C ARG A 592 16.90 19.50 -17.50
N LEU A 593 16.79 18.25 -17.04
CA LEU A 593 15.78 17.32 -17.58
C LEU A 593 14.36 17.77 -17.23
N ARG A 594 14.12 18.29 -16.02
CA ARG A 594 12.81 18.85 -15.65
C ARG A 594 12.46 20.11 -16.43
N GLU A 595 13.40 21.02 -16.64
CA GLU A 595 13.19 22.21 -17.47
C GLU A 595 12.81 21.83 -18.91
N TYR A 596 13.45 20.79 -19.47
CA TYR A 596 13.06 20.24 -20.76
C TYR A 596 11.63 19.69 -20.75
N LEU A 597 11.28 18.88 -19.73
CA LEU A 597 9.94 18.30 -19.60
C LEU A 597 8.85 19.37 -19.40
N ALA A 598 9.13 20.41 -18.62
CA ALA A 598 8.23 21.54 -18.40
C ALA A 598 8.01 22.40 -19.65
N GLY A 599 8.89 22.29 -20.66
CA GLY A 599 8.73 22.93 -21.96
C GLY A 599 7.89 22.12 -22.96
N LEU A 600 7.47 20.91 -22.61
CA LEU A 600 6.64 20.07 -23.48
C LEU A 600 5.17 20.52 -23.46
N PRO A 601 4.40 20.29 -24.55
CA PRO A 601 2.99 20.66 -24.58
C PRO A 601 2.17 19.75 -23.65
N ASP A 602 1.42 20.35 -22.72
CA ASP A 602 0.51 19.63 -21.81
C ASP A 602 -0.76 19.11 -22.52
N SER A 603 -0.96 19.45 -23.80
CA SER A 603 -2.15 19.10 -24.58
C SER A 603 -2.16 17.67 -25.14
N ARG A 604 -1.12 16.86 -24.89
CA ARG A 604 -1.05 15.46 -25.34
C ARG A 604 -0.35 14.54 -24.34
N PRO A 605 -0.59 13.22 -24.41
CA PRO A 605 0.21 12.24 -23.68
C PRO A 605 1.69 12.28 -24.07
N TRP A 606 2.57 11.94 -23.13
CA TRP A 606 4.00 11.77 -23.37
C TRP A 606 4.28 10.56 -24.27
N THR A 607 5.28 10.71 -25.14
CA THR A 607 5.88 9.62 -25.90
C THR A 607 6.72 8.70 -25.00
N ASP A 608 7.06 7.50 -25.46
CA ASP A 608 7.91 6.56 -24.71
C ASP A 608 9.29 7.17 -24.39
N ASP A 609 9.84 7.99 -25.28
CA ASP A 609 11.10 8.70 -25.07
C ASP A 609 10.96 9.79 -23.99
N GLU A 610 9.90 10.59 -24.03
CA GLU A 610 9.62 11.62 -23.01
C GLU A 610 9.39 11.00 -21.63
N ARG A 611 8.64 9.89 -21.55
CA ARG A 611 8.47 9.13 -20.31
C ARG A 611 9.79 8.57 -19.81
N ALA A 612 10.63 8.00 -20.68
CA ALA A 612 11.95 7.53 -20.29
C ALA A 612 12.86 8.67 -19.78
N ILE A 613 12.77 9.87 -20.36
CA ILE A 613 13.47 11.07 -19.85
C ILE A 613 12.97 11.44 -18.46
N ALA A 614 11.64 11.46 -18.25
CA ALA A 614 11.04 11.70 -16.93
C ALA A 614 11.50 10.66 -15.90
N MET A 615 11.55 9.38 -16.28
CA MET A 615 12.07 8.31 -15.42
C MET A 615 13.55 8.48 -15.08
N VAL A 616 14.39 8.95 -16.02
CA VAL A 616 15.80 9.27 -15.72
C VAL A 616 15.90 10.43 -14.74
N ALA A 617 15.10 11.48 -14.93
CA ALA A 617 15.03 12.61 -13.99
C ALA A 617 14.49 12.19 -12.61
N ALA A 618 13.58 11.22 -12.55
CA ALA A 618 13.10 10.66 -11.29
C ALA A 618 14.13 9.73 -10.64
N ALA A 619 14.93 9.00 -11.42
CA ALA A 619 15.96 8.11 -10.92
C ALA A 619 17.11 8.86 -10.22
N THR A 620 17.48 10.07 -10.68
CA THR A 620 18.54 10.88 -10.04
C THR A 620 18.20 11.23 -8.59
N GLY A 621 16.93 11.50 -8.30
CA GLY A 621 16.44 11.78 -6.95
C GLY A 621 15.99 10.54 -6.16
N TYR A 622 16.09 9.33 -6.71
CA TYR A 622 15.57 8.09 -6.10
C TYR A 622 16.13 7.84 -4.69
N HIS A 623 17.44 7.64 -4.56
CA HIS A 623 18.06 7.34 -3.27
C HIS A 623 17.95 8.50 -2.27
N ARG A 624 17.91 9.75 -2.76
CA ARG A 624 17.65 10.92 -1.92
C ARG A 624 16.26 10.84 -1.30
N ARG A 625 15.22 10.54 -2.09
CA ARG A 625 13.83 10.38 -1.62
C ARG A 625 13.66 9.20 -0.66
N GLU A 626 14.28 8.06 -0.96
CA GLU A 626 14.31 6.89 -0.05
C GLU A 626 14.91 7.26 1.32
N ARG A 627 16.04 7.98 1.34
CA ARG A 627 16.66 8.46 2.59
C ARG A 627 15.81 9.51 3.30
N LYS A 628 15.20 10.45 2.57
CA LYS A 628 14.34 11.48 3.16
C LYS A 628 13.21 10.86 3.98
N GLN A 629 12.58 9.81 3.47
CA GLN A 629 11.51 9.10 4.19
C GLN A 629 11.99 8.46 5.49
N PHE A 630 13.16 7.79 5.47
CA PHE A 630 13.77 7.25 6.68
C PHE A 630 13.97 8.34 7.75
N TRP A 631 14.50 9.50 7.35
CA TRP A 631 14.79 10.58 8.28
C TRP A 631 13.52 11.22 8.84
N TRP A 632 12.48 11.41 8.03
CA TRP A 632 11.18 11.87 8.53
C TRP A 632 10.65 10.92 9.61
N GLN A 633 10.61 9.62 9.33
CA GLN A 633 10.18 8.62 10.32
C GLN A 633 11.10 8.58 11.55
N HIS A 634 12.40 8.80 11.38
CA HIS A 634 13.35 8.84 12.48
C HIS A 634 13.07 10.03 13.42
N PHE A 635 12.95 11.25 12.89
CA PHE A 635 12.69 12.44 13.71
C PHE A 635 11.28 12.44 14.29
N ASP A 636 10.28 11.99 13.55
CA ASP A 636 8.92 11.76 14.07
C ASP A 636 8.96 10.84 15.30
N ARG A 637 9.77 9.77 15.27
CA ARG A 637 9.96 8.89 16.43
C ARG A 637 10.69 9.59 17.57
N VAL A 638 11.76 10.34 17.29
CA VAL A 638 12.53 11.04 18.33
C VAL A 638 11.65 12.01 19.14
N GLU A 639 10.65 12.63 18.49
CA GLU A 639 9.73 13.61 19.09
C GLU A 639 8.44 12.98 19.65
N ALA A 640 7.94 11.87 19.08
CA ALA A 640 6.69 11.26 19.50
C ALA A 640 6.78 10.51 20.85
N PRO A 641 5.69 10.43 21.63
CA PRO A 641 5.59 9.53 22.79
C PRO A 641 5.80 8.04 22.43
N ILE A 642 6.47 7.26 23.29
CA ILE A 642 6.80 5.83 23.06
C ILE A 642 5.55 4.97 22.88
N GLU A 643 4.44 5.35 23.52
CA GLU A 643 3.17 4.62 23.47
C GLU A 643 2.60 4.55 22.04
N ASN A 644 2.97 5.51 21.19
CA ASN A 644 2.56 5.58 19.80
C ASN A 644 3.38 4.66 18.88
N TRP A 645 4.42 3.99 19.39
CA TRP A 645 5.32 3.15 18.59
C TRP A 645 4.95 1.67 18.61
N SER A 646 4.02 1.27 19.48
CA SER A 646 3.62 -0.14 19.67
C SER A 646 3.10 -0.82 18.40
N GLU A 647 2.74 -0.05 17.37
CA GLU A 647 2.28 -0.52 16.06
C GLU A 647 3.29 -0.23 14.92
N GLN A 648 4.43 0.41 15.21
CA GLN A 648 5.44 0.77 14.20
C GLN A 648 6.46 -0.36 13.99
N ARG A 649 6.68 -0.76 12.72
CA ARG A 649 7.66 -1.80 12.35
C ARG A 649 9.10 -1.35 12.67
N ASN A 650 9.97 -2.32 12.96
CA ASN A 650 11.40 -2.10 13.22
C ASN A 650 11.65 -1.18 14.43
N VAL A 651 10.77 -1.29 15.43
CA VAL A 651 10.92 -0.67 16.74
C VAL A 651 10.85 -1.76 17.80
N PHE A 652 11.84 -1.79 18.70
CA PHE A 652 11.86 -2.60 19.90
C PHE A 652 11.79 -1.67 21.10
N VAL A 653 10.70 -1.72 21.84
CA VAL A 653 10.48 -0.92 23.04
C VAL A 653 11.01 -1.70 24.24
N VAL A 654 12.00 -1.12 24.92
CA VAL A 654 12.67 -1.74 26.06
C VAL A 654 11.76 -1.62 27.29
N SER A 655 11.41 -2.76 27.87
CA SER A 655 10.65 -2.83 29.14
C SER A 655 11.58 -2.91 30.34
N SER A 656 12.71 -3.60 30.20
CA SER A 656 13.79 -3.64 31.20
C SER A 656 15.16 -3.79 30.52
N ALA A 657 16.22 -3.31 31.18
CA ALA A 657 17.58 -3.42 30.70
C ALA A 657 18.53 -3.78 31.85
N GLU A 658 19.39 -4.77 31.62
CA GLU A 658 20.37 -5.29 32.58
C GLU A 658 21.79 -5.13 32.02
N VAL A 659 22.73 -4.61 32.84
CA VAL A 659 24.15 -4.55 32.49
C VAL A 659 24.80 -5.89 32.83
N THR A 660 25.19 -6.65 31.81
CA THR A 660 25.84 -7.96 31.98
C THR A 660 27.36 -7.87 32.05
N SER A 661 27.94 -6.84 31.43
CA SER A 661 29.36 -6.50 31.54
C SER A 661 29.51 -4.99 31.59
N GLU A 662 30.17 -4.49 32.62
CA GLU A 662 30.51 -3.08 32.77
C GLU A 662 31.52 -2.59 31.72
N TRP A 663 31.67 -1.27 31.61
CA TRP A 663 32.60 -0.60 30.69
C TRP A 663 34.05 -1.06 30.92
N ALA A 664 34.57 -1.91 30.02
CA ALA A 664 35.93 -2.45 30.10
C ALA A 664 36.65 -2.46 28.74
N LEU A 665 37.98 -2.51 28.75
CA LEU A 665 38.77 -2.72 27.53
C LEU A 665 38.70 -4.19 27.12
N THR A 666 38.10 -4.48 25.97
CA THR A 666 37.90 -5.86 25.48
C THR A 666 39.23 -6.56 25.16
N LYS A 667 40.25 -5.81 24.75
CA LYS A 667 41.61 -6.31 24.42
C LYS A 667 42.68 -5.31 24.88
N PRO A 668 43.91 -5.77 25.23
CA PRO A 668 44.99 -4.88 25.68
C PRO A 668 45.42 -3.79 24.67
N ARG A 669 45.10 -3.96 23.39
CA ARG A 669 45.40 -3.02 22.30
C ARG A 669 44.25 -2.06 21.98
N GLU A 670 43.06 -2.29 22.52
CA GLU A 670 41.92 -1.41 22.30
C GLU A 670 41.99 -0.19 23.23
N ARG A 671 41.60 0.98 22.71
CA ARG A 671 41.63 2.27 23.43
C ARG A 671 40.26 2.74 23.91
N MET A 672 39.18 2.07 23.49
CA MET A 672 37.80 2.44 23.79
C MET A 672 37.17 1.31 24.62
N ARG A 673 36.47 1.66 25.69
CA ARG A 673 35.77 0.70 26.54
C ARG A 673 34.50 0.20 25.86
N THR A 674 34.10 -1.02 26.19
CA THR A 674 32.86 -1.66 25.74
C THR A 674 32.08 -2.13 26.96
N ARG A 675 30.75 -1.96 26.98
CA ARG A 675 29.84 -2.62 27.93
C ARG A 675 28.83 -3.49 27.19
N VAL A 676 28.28 -4.50 27.86
CA VAL A 676 27.28 -5.42 27.29
C VAL A 676 25.99 -5.31 28.07
N LEU A 677 24.89 -5.11 27.36
CA LEU A 677 23.55 -4.95 27.92
C LEU A 677 22.64 -6.07 27.41
N ARG A 678 21.79 -6.58 28.30
CA ARG A 678 20.69 -7.48 27.99
C ARG A 678 19.40 -6.70 28.12
N LEU A 679 18.68 -6.55 27.01
CA LEU A 679 17.44 -5.79 26.93
C LEU A 679 16.27 -6.75 26.82
N GLU A 680 15.24 -6.56 27.63
CA GLU A 680 13.98 -7.29 27.55
C GLU A 680 12.87 -6.31 27.16
N GLY A 681 12.05 -6.68 26.19
CA GLY A 681 11.06 -5.77 25.66
C GLY A 681 10.16 -6.39 24.61
N THR A 682 9.36 -5.54 24.00
CA THR A 682 8.43 -5.92 22.92
C THR A 682 8.94 -5.34 21.60
N MET A 683 8.85 -6.11 20.53
CA MET A 683 9.02 -5.59 19.17
C MET A 683 7.71 -5.75 18.41
N THR A 684 7.42 -4.79 17.55
CA THR A 684 6.30 -4.90 16.63
C THR A 684 6.54 -6.05 15.64
N GLU A 685 5.52 -6.87 15.39
CA GLU A 685 5.67 -8.05 14.54
C GLU A 685 6.04 -7.72 13.08
N GLY A 686 6.98 -8.48 12.52
CA GLY A 686 7.57 -8.18 11.21
C GLY A 686 8.80 -7.26 11.29
N SER A 687 9.25 -6.91 12.48
CA SER A 687 10.54 -6.25 12.68
C SER A 687 11.71 -7.19 12.33
N ASP A 688 12.74 -6.66 11.69
CA ASP A 688 13.86 -7.41 11.12
C ASP A 688 15.06 -7.57 12.08
N PHE A 689 14.81 -7.54 13.40
CA PHE A 689 15.86 -7.75 14.40
C PHE A 689 16.49 -9.14 14.24
N ARG A 690 17.81 -9.19 14.00
CA ARG A 690 18.57 -10.44 13.79
C ARG A 690 19.92 -10.36 14.49
N ALA A 691 20.52 -11.50 14.84
CA ALA A 691 21.93 -11.52 15.23
C ALA A 691 22.80 -10.91 14.13
N ASP A 692 23.85 -10.19 14.52
CA ASP A 692 24.79 -9.45 13.66
C ASP A 692 24.21 -8.29 12.85
N SER A 693 22.93 -7.94 13.06
CA SER A 693 22.33 -6.73 12.47
C SER A 693 22.67 -5.47 13.28
N SER A 694 22.62 -4.32 12.61
CA SER A 694 22.94 -3.00 13.17
C SER A 694 21.68 -2.16 13.33
N TRP A 695 21.56 -1.44 14.44
CA TRP A 695 20.36 -0.68 14.86
C TRP A 695 20.72 0.66 15.51
N CYS A 696 19.75 1.58 15.54
CA CYS A 696 19.80 2.79 16.31
C CYS A 696 19.30 2.55 17.74
N ARG A 697 20.01 3.08 18.75
CA ARG A 697 19.59 3.10 20.16
C ARG A 697 19.00 4.46 20.50
N LEU A 698 17.92 4.52 21.27
CA LEU A 698 17.35 5.76 21.82
C LEU A 698 17.44 5.81 23.35
N TYR A 699 17.57 7.02 23.90
CA TYR A 699 17.62 7.35 25.32
C TYR A 699 16.63 8.47 25.65
N ASP A 700 15.96 8.38 26.79
CA ASP A 700 15.10 9.47 27.28
C ASP A 700 15.91 10.71 27.68
N ALA A 701 15.24 11.86 27.71
CA ALA A 701 15.82 13.10 28.21
C ALA A 701 15.91 13.10 29.76
N PRO A 702 16.99 13.64 30.36
CA PRO A 702 18.13 14.28 29.71
C PRO A 702 19.13 13.26 29.11
N PRO A 703 19.77 13.58 27.97
CA PRO A 703 20.63 12.65 27.27
C PRO A 703 22.02 12.50 27.92
N PRO A 704 22.77 11.42 27.60
CA PRO A 704 24.18 11.31 27.97
C PRO A 704 24.99 12.53 27.51
N GLU A 705 25.93 12.98 28.36
CA GLU A 705 26.79 14.13 28.06
C GLU A 705 27.58 13.90 26.75
N GLY A 706 27.47 14.86 25.82
CA GLY A 706 28.07 14.78 24.48
C GLY A 706 27.27 14.01 23.42
N MET A 707 26.11 13.43 23.77
CA MET A 707 25.20 12.73 22.84
C MET A 707 24.06 13.62 22.30
N ALA A 708 23.82 14.78 22.90
CA ALA A 708 22.76 15.71 22.46
C ALA A 708 23.07 16.34 21.08
N ASP A 709 22.07 16.38 20.20
CA ASP A 709 22.10 17.22 18.99
C ASP A 709 21.66 18.65 19.36
N PRO A 710 22.51 19.68 19.17
CA PRO A 710 22.14 21.07 19.45
C PRO A 710 20.91 21.57 18.69
N ALA A 711 20.51 20.90 17.59
CA ALA A 711 19.38 21.28 16.75
C ALA A 711 18.05 20.57 17.09
N ALA A 712 18.03 19.62 18.03
CA ALA A 712 16.82 18.89 18.38
C ALA A 712 15.86 19.74 19.25
N ALA A 713 14.54 19.54 19.08
CA ALA A 713 13.52 20.22 19.87
C ALA A 713 13.69 19.96 21.39
N PRO A 714 13.36 20.93 22.27
CA PRO A 714 13.40 20.71 23.71
C PRO A 714 12.57 19.49 24.13
N GLY A 715 13.19 18.52 24.81
CA GLY A 715 12.53 17.27 25.23
C GLY A 715 12.67 16.10 24.25
N ALA A 716 13.32 16.28 23.10
CA ALA A 716 13.64 15.21 22.17
C ALA A 716 14.57 14.15 22.76
N ARG A 717 14.39 12.89 22.34
CA ARG A 717 15.25 11.77 22.75
C ARG A 717 16.62 11.82 22.08
N ALA A 718 17.67 11.44 22.81
CA ALA A 718 18.97 11.22 22.19
C ALA A 718 19.05 9.85 21.54
N PHE A 719 19.92 9.73 20.54
CA PHE A 719 20.06 8.49 19.80
C PHE A 719 21.51 8.20 19.38
N THR A 720 21.80 6.94 19.04
CA THR A 720 23.11 6.51 18.52
C THR A 720 22.95 5.33 17.54
N PHE A 721 23.43 5.54 16.32
CA PHE A 721 23.47 4.55 15.23
C PHE A 721 24.59 3.50 15.40
N GLY A 722 24.55 2.43 14.60
CA GLY A 722 25.64 1.45 14.52
C GLY A 722 25.68 0.39 15.62
N THR A 723 24.55 0.12 16.28
CA THR A 723 24.45 -0.83 17.40
C THR A 723 24.31 -2.24 16.92
N ARG A 724 25.32 -3.09 17.17
CA ARG A 724 25.21 -4.50 16.82
C ARG A 724 24.45 -5.31 17.86
N ILE A 725 23.51 -6.11 17.37
CA ILE A 725 22.87 -7.18 18.13
C ILE A 725 23.78 -8.40 18.07
N SER A 726 24.18 -8.89 19.23
CA SER A 726 25.00 -10.11 19.35
C SER A 726 24.15 -11.36 19.43
N GLU A 727 23.01 -11.29 20.12
CA GLU A 727 22.11 -12.41 20.32
C GLU A 727 20.67 -11.90 20.42
N ILE A 728 19.74 -12.73 19.97
CA ILE A 728 18.29 -12.50 20.08
C ILE A 728 17.62 -13.82 20.42
N SER A 729 16.76 -13.83 21.43
CA SER A 729 16.01 -15.01 21.86
C SER A 729 14.66 -14.62 22.48
N PRO A 730 13.65 -15.51 22.45
CA PRO A 730 12.42 -15.31 23.22
C PRO A 730 12.74 -15.24 24.72
N ALA A 731 12.01 -14.43 25.48
CA ALA A 731 12.16 -14.42 26.93
C ALA A 731 11.72 -15.79 27.50
N PRO A 732 12.49 -16.40 28.42
CA PRO A 732 12.19 -17.73 28.97
C PRO A 732 10.81 -17.83 29.64
N ASP A 733 10.37 -16.74 30.28
CA ASP A 733 9.19 -16.72 31.15
C ASP A 733 7.96 -16.09 30.49
N ASN A 734 8.12 -15.39 29.36
CA ASN A 734 7.03 -14.77 28.61
C ASN A 734 7.29 -14.83 27.09
N PRO A 735 6.59 -15.69 26.33
CA PRO A 735 6.76 -15.79 24.88
C PRO A 735 6.44 -14.51 24.10
N GLU A 736 5.75 -13.55 24.70
CA GLU A 736 5.44 -12.24 24.10
C GLU A 736 6.60 -11.24 24.23
N LEU A 737 7.59 -11.52 25.07
CA LEU A 737 8.77 -10.68 25.26
C LEU A 737 9.97 -11.28 24.52
N THR A 738 10.81 -10.39 23.99
CA THR A 738 12.06 -10.76 23.33
C THR A 738 13.24 -10.20 24.12
N VAL A 739 14.29 -11.01 24.22
CA VAL A 739 15.57 -10.63 24.83
C VAL A 739 16.57 -10.37 23.72
N ILE A 740 17.17 -9.17 23.73
CA ILE A 740 18.22 -8.75 22.80
C ILE A 740 19.49 -8.41 23.59
N THR A 741 20.61 -9.01 23.21
CA THR A 741 21.92 -8.69 23.78
C THR A 741 22.67 -7.73 22.85
N ILE A 742 23.02 -6.55 23.34
CA ILE A 742 23.75 -5.53 22.59
C ILE A 742 25.10 -5.20 23.23
N ALA A 743 26.04 -4.73 22.41
CA ALA A 743 27.30 -4.17 22.87
C ALA A 743 27.34 -2.65 22.62
N GLU A 744 27.67 -1.90 23.66
CA GLU A 744 27.92 -0.46 23.59
C GLU A 744 29.41 -0.18 23.64
N ARG A 745 29.89 0.70 22.76
CA ARG A 745 31.30 1.07 22.69
C ARG A 745 31.46 2.56 22.85
N GLU A 746 32.43 2.95 23.68
CA GLU A 746 32.80 4.35 23.90
C GLU A 746 33.23 4.99 22.57
N SER A 747 32.90 6.26 22.38
CA SER A 747 33.29 7.05 21.20
C SER A 747 34.18 8.24 21.59
N ARG A 748 34.78 8.92 20.61
CA ARG A 748 35.57 10.14 20.90
C ARG A 748 34.71 11.31 21.40
N LYS A 749 33.41 11.30 21.12
CA LYS A 749 32.47 12.37 21.47
C LYS A 749 31.68 12.08 22.75
N VAL A 750 31.49 10.80 23.06
CA VAL A 750 30.67 10.33 24.17
C VAL A 750 31.49 9.33 25.00
N ALA A 751 31.86 9.74 26.21
CA ALA A 751 32.59 8.92 27.18
C ALA A 751 31.67 7.84 27.80
N ALA A 752 32.19 6.98 28.68
CA ALA A 752 31.36 6.01 29.39
C ALA A 752 30.24 6.69 30.23
N TYR A 753 29.00 6.22 30.11
CA TYR A 753 27.81 6.77 30.79
C TYR A 753 26.93 5.66 31.43
N PRO A 754 26.06 6.01 32.40
CA PRO A 754 25.19 5.05 33.07
C PRO A 754 23.83 4.82 32.37
N HIS A 755 23.32 5.78 31.59
CA HIS A 755 21.98 5.76 30.95
C HIS A 755 21.69 4.44 30.23
N LEU A 756 20.44 3.96 30.33
CA LEU A 756 19.99 2.73 29.65
C LEU A 756 19.11 3.10 28.44
N PRO A 757 19.19 2.33 27.34
CA PRO A 757 18.36 2.59 26.17
C PRO A 757 16.89 2.28 26.46
N VAL A 758 16.00 3.09 25.91
CA VAL A 758 14.54 2.93 26.03
C VAL A 758 13.92 2.27 24.80
N ALA A 759 14.62 2.32 23.66
CA ALA A 759 14.22 1.61 22.45
C ALA A 759 15.39 1.33 21.51
N LEU A 760 15.18 0.37 20.62
CA LEU A 760 15.97 0.18 19.40
C LEU A 760 15.10 0.48 18.17
N THR A 761 15.63 1.22 17.20
CA THR A 761 14.97 1.55 15.92
C THR A 761 15.90 1.32 14.74
N GLU A 762 15.39 1.38 13.51
CA GLU A 762 16.19 1.21 12.29
C GLU A 762 17.48 2.04 12.29
N ASP A 763 18.57 1.42 11.83
CA ASP A 763 19.85 2.11 11.66
C ASP A 763 19.84 3.04 10.45
N GLN A 764 20.83 3.92 10.37
CA GLN A 764 20.96 4.86 9.26
C GLN A 764 21.03 4.15 7.88
N PRO A 765 20.44 4.71 6.82
CA PRO A 765 20.48 4.14 5.48
C PRO A 765 21.91 3.93 4.97
N LEU A 766 22.09 2.92 4.12
CA LEU A 766 23.38 2.66 3.46
C LEU A 766 23.76 3.83 2.55
N ALA A 767 25.07 4.15 2.50
CA ALA A 767 25.59 5.16 1.60
C ALA A 767 25.53 4.69 0.13
N THR A 768 24.85 5.46 -0.72
CA THR A 768 24.58 5.14 -2.14
C THR A 768 25.37 6.01 -3.12
N SER A 769 26.46 6.64 -2.68
CA SER A 769 27.22 7.64 -3.45
C SER A 769 27.67 7.16 -4.84
N SER A 770 28.20 5.94 -4.96
CA SER A 770 28.60 5.40 -6.27
C SER A 770 27.42 5.12 -7.21
N ILE A 771 26.26 4.74 -6.66
CA ILE A 771 25.06 4.45 -7.43
C ILE A 771 24.44 5.77 -7.93
N GLU A 772 24.35 6.77 -7.05
CA GLU A 772 23.90 8.12 -7.42
C GLU A 772 24.81 8.76 -8.48
N ALA A 773 26.13 8.64 -8.34
CA ALA A 773 27.07 9.10 -9.35
C ALA A 773 26.86 8.38 -10.69
N ALA A 774 26.58 7.07 -10.65
CA ALA A 774 26.30 6.31 -11.86
C ALA A 774 25.04 6.79 -12.58
N ILE A 775 23.95 7.07 -11.85
CA ILE A 775 22.71 7.62 -12.41
C ILE A 775 22.91 9.05 -12.91
N ALA A 776 23.63 9.89 -12.17
CA ALA A 776 23.92 11.27 -12.57
C ALA A 776 24.66 11.34 -13.91
N GLU A 777 25.61 10.44 -14.17
CA GLU A 777 26.29 10.37 -15.47
C GLU A 777 25.35 9.94 -16.62
N ILE A 778 24.37 9.07 -16.36
CA ILE A 778 23.32 8.74 -17.35
C ILE A 778 22.46 9.96 -17.61
N ALA A 779 22.02 10.64 -16.56
CA ALA A 779 21.22 11.86 -16.67
C ALA A 779 21.96 12.96 -17.43
N ALA A 780 23.27 13.11 -17.22
CA ALA A 780 24.12 14.02 -18.00
C ALA A 780 24.14 13.63 -19.49
N SER A 781 24.31 12.35 -19.81
CA SER A 781 24.29 11.85 -21.19
C SER A 781 22.93 12.05 -21.87
N VAL A 782 21.84 11.79 -21.16
CA VAL A 782 20.47 12.01 -21.65
C VAL A 782 20.21 13.49 -21.86
N GLY A 783 20.51 14.33 -20.86
CA GLY A 783 20.33 15.78 -20.94
C GLY A 783 21.15 16.44 -22.05
N ALA A 784 22.29 15.87 -22.43
CA ALA A 784 23.07 16.32 -23.58
C ALA A 784 22.48 15.90 -24.93
N SER A 785 21.61 14.88 -24.97
CA SER A 785 21.11 14.24 -26.19
C SER A 785 19.63 14.53 -26.49
N VAL A 786 18.87 15.05 -25.52
CA VAL A 786 17.45 15.42 -25.70
C VAL A 786 17.27 16.30 -26.95
N PRO A 787 16.25 16.04 -27.80
CA PRO A 787 15.11 15.14 -27.57
C PRO A 787 15.38 13.64 -27.82
N SER A 788 16.56 13.26 -28.33
CA SER A 788 16.89 11.86 -28.63
C SER A 788 17.56 11.14 -27.44
N LEU A 789 17.25 9.86 -27.24
CA LEU A 789 17.88 9.04 -26.20
C LEU A 789 19.05 8.21 -26.73
N PRO A 790 20.18 8.12 -26.00
CA PRO A 790 21.31 7.30 -26.40
C PRO A 790 20.97 5.80 -26.40
N ALA A 791 21.67 5.04 -27.25
CA ALA A 791 21.51 3.59 -27.33
C ALA A 791 22.19 2.91 -26.12
N GLN A 792 21.42 2.66 -25.06
CA GLN A 792 21.88 2.01 -23.84
C GLN A 792 20.81 1.00 -23.37
N PRO A 793 21.21 -0.19 -22.88
CA PRO A 793 20.24 -1.21 -22.47
C PRO A 793 19.31 -0.75 -21.34
N GLY A 794 19.80 0.07 -20.40
CA GLY A 794 18.97 0.63 -19.34
C GLY A 794 17.85 1.54 -19.87
N LEU A 795 18.12 2.35 -20.90
CA LEU A 795 17.14 3.24 -21.51
C LEU A 795 16.15 2.49 -22.42
N ASP A 796 16.60 1.42 -23.09
CA ASP A 796 15.72 0.51 -23.84
C ASP A 796 14.65 -0.11 -22.91
N ILE A 797 15.02 -0.46 -21.66
CA ILE A 797 14.08 -0.95 -20.63
C ILE A 797 13.08 0.13 -20.25
N LEU A 798 13.51 1.36 -19.97
CA LEU A 798 12.59 2.47 -19.60
C LEU A 798 11.57 2.75 -20.70
N ARG A 799 11.96 2.62 -21.96
CA ARG A 799 11.08 2.78 -23.12
C ARG A 799 10.17 1.57 -23.39
N LYS A 800 10.35 0.46 -22.69
CA LYS A 800 9.73 -0.85 -22.98
C LYS A 800 9.92 -1.28 -24.44
N GLN A 801 11.03 -0.88 -25.05
CA GLN A 801 11.32 -1.23 -26.45
C GLN A 801 11.67 -2.72 -26.54
N PRO A 802 11.21 -3.43 -27.58
CA PRO A 802 11.71 -4.77 -27.89
C PRO A 802 13.25 -4.79 -27.97
N PRO A 803 13.91 -5.86 -27.49
CA PRO A 803 15.36 -6.01 -27.57
C PRO A 803 15.92 -5.69 -28.95
N ARG A 804 16.94 -4.84 -29.01
CA ARG A 804 17.61 -4.51 -30.27
C ARG A 804 18.66 -5.56 -30.59
N PHE A 805 18.58 -6.11 -31.79
CA PHE A 805 19.47 -7.13 -32.32
C PHE A 805 20.22 -6.58 -33.54
N ARG A 806 21.41 -7.12 -33.81
CA ARG A 806 22.25 -6.71 -34.95
C ARG A 806 21.74 -7.28 -36.27
N ILE A 807 21.31 -8.55 -36.24
CA ILE A 807 20.90 -9.32 -37.41
C ILE A 807 19.49 -9.88 -37.21
N LEU A 808 19.17 -10.36 -36.01
CA LEU A 808 17.86 -10.92 -35.69
C LEU A 808 16.77 -9.82 -35.69
N ARG A 809 15.51 -10.24 -35.88
CA ARG A 809 14.34 -9.33 -35.77
C ARG A 809 13.57 -9.49 -34.46
N GLN A 810 13.78 -10.61 -33.77
CA GLN A 810 13.12 -11.00 -32.54
C GLN A 810 13.99 -12.05 -31.83
N PRO A 811 13.72 -12.36 -30.54
CA PRO A 811 14.42 -13.45 -29.85
C PRO A 811 14.31 -14.77 -30.61
N VAL A 812 15.38 -15.57 -30.56
CA VAL A 812 15.44 -16.90 -31.19
C VAL A 812 14.36 -17.82 -30.60
N ASP A 813 13.63 -18.55 -31.44
CA ASP A 813 12.65 -19.53 -30.99
C ASP A 813 13.30 -20.62 -30.13
N VAL A 814 12.56 -21.10 -29.12
CA VAL A 814 13.10 -22.09 -28.18
C VAL A 814 13.18 -23.46 -28.85
N PRO A 815 14.40 -24.03 -29.05
CA PRO A 815 14.53 -25.36 -29.59
C PRO A 815 14.05 -26.39 -28.57
N HIS A 816 13.54 -27.51 -29.06
CA HIS A 816 13.09 -28.62 -28.21
C HIS A 816 14.05 -29.80 -28.35
N CYS A 817 14.43 -30.38 -27.21
CA CYS A 817 15.22 -31.60 -27.12
C CYS A 817 14.41 -32.81 -27.62
N PRO A 818 15.05 -33.95 -27.93
CA PRO A 818 14.37 -35.18 -28.37
C PRO A 818 13.34 -35.73 -27.36
N ASP A 819 13.50 -35.41 -26.08
CA ASP A 819 12.57 -35.76 -25.00
C ASP A 819 11.40 -34.79 -24.85
N GLY A 820 11.31 -33.78 -25.72
CA GLY A 820 10.29 -32.75 -25.73
C GLY A 820 10.56 -31.56 -24.81
N SER A 821 11.68 -31.54 -24.06
CA SER A 821 12.02 -30.42 -23.17
C SER A 821 12.53 -29.20 -23.94
N ALA A 822 12.16 -28.00 -23.50
CA ALA A 822 12.59 -26.75 -24.11
C ALA A 822 14.03 -26.36 -23.69
N ASP A 823 14.96 -26.21 -24.64
CA ASP A 823 16.33 -25.73 -24.39
C ASP A 823 16.39 -24.20 -24.44
N TYR A 824 15.84 -23.59 -23.39
CA TYR A 824 15.89 -22.14 -23.18
C TYR A 824 17.32 -21.60 -23.11
N ALA A 825 18.27 -22.37 -22.57
CA ALA A 825 19.66 -21.92 -22.46
C ALA A 825 20.25 -21.70 -23.86
N ALA A 826 19.93 -22.52 -24.85
CA ALA A 826 20.42 -22.35 -26.22
C ALA A 826 19.82 -21.14 -26.90
N ALA A 827 18.49 -20.98 -26.82
CA ALA A 827 17.79 -19.83 -27.38
C ALA A 827 18.26 -18.52 -26.78
N ILE A 828 18.35 -18.44 -25.44
CA ILE A 828 18.82 -17.24 -24.72
C ILE A 828 20.27 -16.94 -25.09
N THR A 829 21.16 -17.93 -25.14
CA THR A 829 22.57 -17.71 -25.53
C THR A 829 22.65 -17.13 -26.94
N ALA A 830 21.92 -17.70 -27.91
CA ALA A 830 21.92 -17.22 -29.30
C ALA A 830 21.37 -15.79 -29.42
N SER A 831 20.28 -15.48 -28.73
CA SER A 831 19.70 -14.13 -28.67
C SER A 831 20.67 -13.13 -28.04
N VAL A 832 21.28 -13.45 -26.89
CA VAL A 832 22.22 -12.56 -26.19
C VAL A 832 23.45 -12.24 -27.03
N ARG A 833 23.96 -13.20 -27.81
CA ARG A 833 25.11 -12.98 -28.71
C ARG A 833 24.83 -11.89 -29.75
N ASP A 834 23.61 -11.83 -30.28
CA ASP A 834 23.23 -10.89 -31.33
C ASP A 834 22.70 -9.53 -30.81
N LEU A 835 22.52 -9.36 -29.50
CA LEU A 835 22.08 -8.09 -28.92
C LEU A 835 23.03 -6.93 -29.29
N ASP A 836 22.42 -5.83 -29.73
CA ASP A 836 23.09 -4.59 -30.08
C ASP A 836 22.96 -3.54 -28.97
N CYS A 837 23.86 -3.63 -27.99
CA CYS A 837 23.87 -2.74 -26.83
C CYS A 837 22.49 -2.59 -26.16
N SER A 838 21.79 -3.72 -25.98
CA SER A 838 20.40 -3.79 -25.51
C SER A 838 20.25 -4.87 -24.43
N TYR A 839 19.01 -5.14 -24.01
CA TYR A 839 18.68 -6.08 -22.94
C TYR A 839 17.92 -7.29 -23.47
N LEU A 840 17.86 -8.36 -22.68
CA LEU A 840 16.95 -9.47 -22.87
C LEU A 840 16.34 -9.87 -21.53
N ALA A 841 15.01 -9.97 -21.47
CA ALA A 841 14.28 -10.32 -20.26
C ALA A 841 13.93 -11.83 -20.22
N VAL A 842 14.04 -12.43 -19.04
CA VAL A 842 13.64 -13.82 -18.80
C VAL A 842 12.87 -13.88 -17.48
N GLN A 843 11.58 -14.22 -17.58
CA GLN A 843 10.76 -14.54 -16.43
C GLN A 843 10.85 -16.04 -16.15
N GLY A 844 11.32 -16.38 -14.96
CA GLY A 844 11.44 -17.77 -14.48
C GLY A 844 10.57 -18.04 -13.26
N PRO A 845 9.32 -18.51 -13.45
CA PRO A 845 8.43 -18.95 -12.38
C PRO A 845 9.03 -20.03 -11.45
N PRO A 846 8.42 -20.32 -10.27
CA PRO A 846 8.89 -21.33 -9.34
C PRO A 846 9.12 -22.70 -9.99
N GLY A 847 10.30 -23.27 -9.74
CA GLY A 847 10.66 -24.61 -10.22
C GLY A 847 11.03 -24.70 -11.71
N THR A 848 11.06 -23.59 -12.45
CA THR A 848 11.37 -23.58 -13.89
C THR A 848 12.86 -23.68 -14.22
N GLY A 849 13.73 -23.71 -13.20
CA GLY A 849 15.17 -23.82 -13.41
C GLY A 849 15.85 -22.51 -13.83
N LYS A 850 15.28 -21.33 -13.50
CA LYS A 850 15.86 -20.00 -13.79
C LYS A 850 17.38 -19.92 -13.55
N THR A 851 17.85 -20.30 -12.37
CA THR A 851 19.28 -20.28 -12.01
C THR A 851 20.08 -21.28 -12.84
N TYR A 852 19.52 -22.46 -13.13
CA TYR A 852 20.15 -23.47 -13.99
C TYR A 852 20.31 -22.94 -15.42
N VAL A 853 19.25 -22.36 -16.01
CA VAL A 853 19.29 -21.76 -17.35
C VAL A 853 20.31 -20.62 -17.40
N GLY A 854 20.28 -19.70 -16.42
CA GLY A 854 21.25 -18.60 -16.31
C GLY A 854 22.69 -19.09 -16.21
N ALA A 855 22.94 -20.11 -15.38
CA ALA A 855 24.25 -20.74 -15.23
C ALA A 855 24.80 -21.31 -16.55
N HIS A 856 23.96 -21.97 -17.36
CA HIS A 856 24.37 -22.53 -18.65
C HIS A 856 24.63 -21.45 -19.71
N VAL A 857 23.85 -20.36 -19.70
CA VAL A 857 24.10 -19.19 -20.56
C VAL A 857 25.44 -18.54 -20.20
N ILE A 858 25.70 -18.33 -18.91
CA ILE A 858 26.98 -17.79 -18.42
C ILE A 858 28.14 -18.69 -18.84
N GLY A 859 28.04 -19.99 -18.60
CA GLY A 859 29.08 -20.96 -18.93
C GLY A 859 29.47 -20.96 -20.42
N ARG A 860 28.46 -20.98 -21.30
CA ARG A 860 28.66 -20.91 -22.76
C ARG A 860 29.40 -19.64 -23.17
N LEU A 861 28.92 -18.47 -22.73
CA LEU A 861 29.52 -17.17 -23.09
C LEU A 861 30.93 -16.98 -22.50
N VAL A 862 31.18 -17.39 -21.25
CA VAL A 862 32.51 -17.31 -20.64
C VAL A 862 33.50 -18.21 -21.39
N SER A 863 33.08 -19.39 -21.84
CA SER A 863 33.92 -20.29 -22.66
C SER A 863 34.30 -19.69 -24.02
N GLU A 864 33.49 -18.78 -24.54
CA GLU A 864 33.75 -17.99 -25.76
C GLU A 864 34.64 -16.76 -25.51
N GLY A 865 35.08 -16.54 -24.27
CA GLY A 865 35.94 -15.42 -23.90
C GLY A 865 35.18 -14.16 -23.45
N TRP A 866 33.87 -14.23 -23.21
CA TRP A 866 33.11 -13.06 -22.73
C TRP A 866 33.44 -12.73 -21.28
N LYS A 867 33.42 -11.43 -20.97
CA LYS A 867 33.45 -10.93 -19.59
C LYS A 867 32.04 -10.75 -19.09
N VAL A 868 31.63 -11.60 -18.15
CA VAL A 868 30.26 -11.66 -17.65
C VAL A 868 30.22 -11.22 -16.18
N GLY A 869 29.35 -10.27 -15.87
CA GLY A 869 29.05 -9.87 -14.49
C GLY A 869 27.75 -10.51 -14.00
N VAL A 870 27.68 -10.79 -12.70
CA VAL A 870 26.45 -11.17 -11.99
C VAL A 870 26.20 -10.19 -10.86
N VAL A 871 25.00 -9.61 -10.85
CA VAL A 871 24.50 -8.71 -9.80
C VAL A 871 23.14 -9.18 -9.30
N GLY A 872 22.85 -8.89 -8.04
CA GLY A 872 21.56 -9.15 -7.41
C GLY A 872 21.39 -8.32 -6.14
N GLN A 873 20.23 -8.46 -5.48
CA GLN A 873 19.90 -7.68 -4.27
C GLN A 873 20.77 -8.03 -3.05
N SER A 874 21.31 -9.24 -2.97
CA SER A 874 22.13 -9.69 -1.83
C SER A 874 23.34 -10.50 -2.27
N HIS A 875 24.33 -10.61 -1.37
CA HIS A 875 25.51 -11.45 -1.62
C HIS A 875 25.14 -12.92 -1.86
N ASN A 876 24.15 -13.45 -1.12
CA ASN A 876 23.73 -14.86 -1.24
C ASN A 876 23.11 -15.16 -2.61
N VAL A 877 22.31 -14.24 -3.17
CA VAL A 877 21.73 -14.39 -4.51
C VAL A 877 22.84 -14.48 -5.56
N VAL A 878 23.81 -13.58 -5.49
CA VAL A 878 24.96 -13.57 -6.41
C VAL A 878 25.80 -14.85 -6.28
N GLU A 879 26.12 -15.26 -5.05
CA GLU A 879 26.90 -16.49 -4.80
C GLU A 879 26.18 -17.73 -5.29
N ASN A 880 24.87 -17.83 -5.12
CA ASN A 880 24.09 -18.96 -5.61
C ASN A 880 24.20 -19.14 -7.12
N LEU A 881 24.05 -18.07 -7.90
CA LEU A 881 24.18 -18.13 -9.36
C LEU A 881 25.63 -18.41 -9.79
N VAL A 882 26.63 -17.81 -9.12
CA VAL A 882 28.05 -18.08 -9.41
C VAL A 882 28.41 -19.54 -9.12
N CYS A 883 28.00 -20.07 -7.97
CA CYS A 883 28.18 -21.49 -7.63
C CYS A 883 27.50 -22.41 -8.66
N CYS A 884 26.28 -22.07 -9.10
CA CYS A 884 25.56 -22.84 -10.10
C CYS A 884 26.24 -22.79 -11.49
N ALA A 885 26.79 -21.64 -11.88
CA ALA A 885 27.58 -21.46 -13.10
C ALA A 885 28.85 -22.31 -13.10
N ILE A 886 29.50 -22.48 -11.95
CA ILE A 886 30.64 -23.40 -11.80
C ILE A 886 30.17 -24.86 -11.86
N ALA A 887 29.22 -25.23 -11.00
CA ALA A 887 28.84 -26.62 -10.79
C ALA A 887 28.12 -27.26 -11.99
N THR A 888 27.28 -26.49 -12.68
CA THR A 888 26.43 -26.99 -13.78
C THR A 888 26.71 -26.29 -15.10
N GLY A 889 27.06 -25.00 -15.08
CA GLY A 889 27.41 -24.24 -16.28
C GLY A 889 28.81 -24.53 -16.83
N GLY A 890 29.68 -25.21 -16.07
CA GLY A 890 31.03 -25.57 -16.50
C GLY A 890 32.04 -24.43 -16.47
N VAL A 891 31.78 -23.35 -15.71
CA VAL A 891 32.74 -22.25 -15.53
C VAL A 891 33.93 -22.71 -14.67
N ASP A 892 35.16 -22.52 -15.16
CA ASP A 892 36.38 -22.82 -14.41
C ASP A 892 36.51 -21.86 -13.19
N PRO A 893 36.62 -22.37 -11.95
CA PRO A 893 36.72 -21.52 -10.75
C PRO A 893 37.92 -20.57 -10.72
N SER A 894 38.95 -20.81 -11.54
CA SER A 894 40.13 -19.94 -11.65
C SER A 894 39.87 -18.64 -12.41
N VAL A 895 38.77 -18.56 -13.18
CA VAL A 895 38.34 -17.35 -13.90
C VAL A 895 37.13 -16.69 -13.24
N VAL A 896 36.96 -16.89 -11.93
CA VAL A 896 35.86 -16.34 -11.13
C VAL A 896 36.42 -15.42 -10.04
N ALA A 897 35.89 -14.20 -9.93
CA ALA A 897 36.21 -13.27 -8.83
C ALA A 897 34.96 -12.69 -8.17
N LYS A 898 34.91 -12.75 -6.83
CA LYS A 898 33.87 -12.11 -6.02
C LYS A 898 34.36 -11.88 -4.60
N LYS A 899 34.24 -10.64 -4.12
CA LYS A 899 34.48 -10.29 -2.70
C LYS A 899 33.41 -10.92 -1.80
N LEU A 900 33.86 -11.52 -0.69
CA LEU A 900 32.98 -12.10 0.33
C LEU A 900 32.58 -11.05 1.37
N ALA A 901 31.34 -11.11 1.85
CA ALA A 901 30.88 -10.26 2.95
C ALA A 901 31.49 -10.71 4.29
N SER A 902 31.62 -12.02 4.48
CA SER A 902 32.30 -12.67 5.60
C SER A 902 33.09 -13.89 5.09
N PRO A 903 34.21 -14.26 5.74
CA PRO A 903 34.99 -15.44 5.34
C PRO A 903 34.18 -16.73 5.46
N HIS A 904 34.07 -17.48 4.37
CA HIS A 904 33.48 -18.83 4.32
C HIS A 904 34.00 -19.58 3.08
N ASP A 905 33.72 -20.88 3.00
CA ASP A 905 34.20 -21.73 1.92
C ASP A 905 33.42 -21.51 0.63
N VAL A 906 34.15 -21.20 -0.45
CA VAL A 906 33.61 -20.98 -1.79
C VAL A 906 34.46 -21.70 -2.84
N PRO A 907 33.90 -22.10 -3.99
CA PRO A 907 34.65 -22.86 -5.00
C PRO A 907 35.70 -22.03 -5.77
N TRP A 908 35.64 -20.70 -5.75
CA TRP A 908 36.59 -19.81 -6.43
C TRP A 908 37.69 -19.27 -5.50
N LYS A 909 38.82 -18.83 -6.08
CA LYS A 909 40.00 -18.38 -5.30
C LYS A 909 40.12 -16.87 -5.11
N SER A 910 39.57 -16.09 -6.04
CA SER A 910 39.70 -14.63 -6.04
C SER A 910 38.60 -13.96 -5.22
N THR A 911 38.89 -13.67 -3.95
CA THR A 911 37.95 -13.13 -2.96
C THR A 911 38.39 -11.81 -2.32
N ALA A 912 39.58 -11.31 -2.65
CA ALA A 912 40.15 -10.10 -2.05
C ALA A 912 39.71 -8.82 -2.78
N GLU A 913 39.89 -7.66 -2.13
CA GLU A 913 39.65 -6.36 -2.75
C GLU A 913 40.56 -6.14 -3.97
N GLY A 914 39.97 -5.67 -5.08
CA GLY A 914 40.68 -5.43 -6.34
C GLY A 914 40.90 -6.68 -7.20
N ASP A 915 40.55 -7.87 -6.73
CA ASP A 915 40.63 -9.10 -7.55
C ASP A 915 39.69 -9.05 -8.76
N VAL A 916 38.50 -8.44 -8.61
CA VAL A 916 37.56 -8.23 -9.72
C VAL A 916 38.20 -7.39 -10.82
N SER A 917 38.76 -6.23 -10.45
CA SER A 917 39.45 -5.34 -11.39
C SER A 917 40.63 -6.04 -12.08
N ARG A 918 41.42 -6.82 -11.33
CA ARG A 918 42.55 -7.59 -11.89
C ARG A 918 42.09 -8.64 -12.90
N LEU A 919 41.00 -9.34 -12.60
CA LEU A 919 40.46 -10.36 -13.49
C LEU A 919 39.83 -9.74 -14.75
N LEU A 920 39.15 -8.60 -14.62
CA LEU A 920 38.61 -7.85 -15.77
C LEU A 920 39.70 -7.28 -16.68
N ALA A 921 40.91 -7.02 -16.17
CA ALA A 921 42.06 -6.62 -16.99
C ALA A 921 42.66 -7.79 -17.80
N SER A 922 42.32 -9.04 -17.49
CA SER A 922 42.77 -10.23 -18.23
C SER A 922 42.17 -10.28 -19.64
N PRO A 923 42.89 -10.85 -20.64
CA PRO A 923 42.35 -11.11 -21.97
C PRO A 923 41.43 -12.34 -22.04
N ARG A 924 41.34 -13.15 -20.98
CA ARG A 924 40.46 -14.33 -20.93
C ARG A 924 39.03 -13.92 -20.57
N GLY A 925 38.06 -14.74 -21.00
CA GLY A 925 36.70 -14.67 -20.48
C GLY A 925 36.69 -14.92 -18.97
N CYS A 926 35.79 -14.24 -18.27
CA CYS A 926 35.72 -14.32 -16.82
C CYS A 926 34.31 -14.08 -16.30
N LEU A 927 34.08 -14.53 -15.07
CA LEU A 927 32.85 -14.34 -14.33
C LEU A 927 33.14 -13.50 -13.07
N VAL A 928 32.50 -12.35 -12.94
CA VAL A 928 32.63 -11.49 -11.77
C VAL A 928 31.30 -11.34 -11.04
N GLY A 929 31.30 -11.47 -9.72
CA GLY A 929 30.09 -11.35 -8.90
C GLY A 929 30.19 -10.17 -7.93
N GLY A 930 29.11 -9.41 -7.77
CA GLY A 930 29.06 -8.31 -6.81
C GLY A 930 27.66 -7.73 -6.62
N THR A 931 27.50 -6.86 -5.63
CA THR A 931 26.25 -6.08 -5.44
C THR A 931 26.27 -4.85 -6.36
N ALA A 932 25.22 -4.04 -6.34
CA ALA A 932 25.16 -2.80 -7.11
C ALA A 932 26.41 -1.91 -6.89
N TRP A 933 26.87 -1.78 -5.64
CA TRP A 933 28.10 -1.06 -5.28
C TRP A 933 29.37 -1.57 -5.97
N THR A 934 29.48 -2.88 -6.21
CA THR A 934 30.61 -3.44 -6.95
C THR A 934 30.54 -3.02 -8.42
N MET A 935 29.34 -3.05 -9.01
CA MET A 935 29.11 -2.75 -10.43
C MET A 935 29.18 -1.25 -10.76
N THR A 936 28.85 -0.38 -9.81
CA THR A 936 28.94 1.09 -9.96
C THR A 936 30.25 1.67 -9.41
N GLY A 937 31.05 0.84 -8.73
CA GLY A 937 32.29 1.26 -8.08
C GLY A 937 33.52 1.21 -8.97
N LYS A 938 34.68 1.55 -8.40
CA LYS A 938 35.98 1.58 -9.08
C LYS A 938 36.46 0.22 -9.63
N GLU A 939 35.92 -0.89 -9.14
CA GLU A 939 36.40 -2.24 -9.51
C GLU A 939 35.88 -2.69 -10.88
N VAL A 940 34.75 -2.16 -11.33
CA VAL A 940 34.12 -2.49 -12.61
C VAL A 940 33.95 -1.21 -13.43
N PRO A 941 34.93 -0.86 -14.30
CA PRO A 941 34.81 0.31 -15.17
C PRO A 941 33.59 0.23 -16.10
N ALA A 942 33.04 1.39 -16.48
CA ALA A 942 31.91 1.45 -17.39
C ALA A 942 32.19 0.74 -18.73
N GLY A 943 31.25 -0.06 -19.20
CA GLY A 943 31.35 -0.84 -20.44
C GLY A 943 32.41 -1.94 -20.45
N SER A 944 33.01 -2.27 -19.30
CA SER A 944 34.07 -3.29 -19.20
C SER A 944 33.55 -4.74 -19.31
N LEU A 945 32.25 -4.94 -19.07
CA LEU A 945 31.57 -6.22 -19.22
C LEU A 945 30.89 -6.32 -20.59
N ASP A 946 30.96 -7.51 -21.20
CA ASP A 946 30.22 -7.79 -22.44
C ASP A 946 28.74 -8.11 -22.15
N LEU A 947 28.47 -8.66 -20.96
CA LEU A 947 27.14 -8.97 -20.43
C LEU A 947 27.11 -8.75 -18.92
N LEU A 948 26.04 -8.13 -18.41
CA LEU A 948 25.69 -8.14 -17.00
C LEU A 948 24.37 -8.91 -16.82
N VAL A 949 24.42 -9.97 -16.00
CA VAL A 949 23.25 -10.75 -15.58
C VAL A 949 22.73 -10.17 -14.28
N ILE A 950 21.48 -9.72 -14.28
CA ILE A 950 20.77 -9.25 -13.08
C ILE A 950 19.89 -10.41 -12.62
N ASP A 951 20.31 -11.11 -11.56
CA ASP A 951 19.52 -12.19 -10.95
C ASP A 951 18.54 -11.61 -9.91
N GLU A 952 17.40 -12.28 -9.79
CA GLU A 952 16.21 -11.77 -9.12
C GLU A 952 15.81 -10.35 -9.58
N ALA A 953 15.85 -10.10 -10.89
CA ALA A 953 15.43 -8.85 -11.52
C ALA A 953 13.94 -8.49 -11.29
N GLY A 954 13.14 -9.43 -10.77
CA GLY A 954 11.78 -9.16 -10.26
C GLY A 954 11.75 -8.41 -8.93
N GLN A 955 12.89 -8.33 -8.25
CA GLN A 955 13.13 -7.61 -6.98
C GLN A 955 14.15 -6.48 -7.13
N PHE A 956 14.64 -6.19 -8.34
CA PHE A 956 15.72 -5.22 -8.57
C PHE A 956 15.16 -3.94 -9.19
N SER A 957 15.13 -2.84 -8.42
CA SER A 957 14.51 -1.58 -8.85
C SER A 957 15.08 -1.03 -10.17
N LEU A 958 14.25 -0.31 -10.92
CA LEU A 958 14.63 0.34 -12.16
C LEU A 958 15.75 1.38 -11.97
N ALA A 959 15.72 2.16 -10.89
CA ALA A 959 16.80 3.09 -10.57
C ALA A 959 18.16 2.38 -10.42
N ASN A 960 18.19 1.26 -9.67
CA ASN A 960 19.41 0.45 -9.53
C ASN A 960 19.79 -0.25 -10.84
N THR A 961 18.81 -0.74 -11.60
CA THR A 961 19.00 -1.34 -12.93
C THR A 961 19.68 -0.36 -13.88
N LEU A 962 19.20 0.88 -13.89
CA LEU A 962 19.76 1.97 -14.69
C LEU A 962 21.21 2.24 -14.27
N ALA A 963 21.48 2.36 -12.96
CA ALA A 963 22.82 2.59 -12.44
C ALA A 963 23.82 1.50 -12.85
N VAL A 964 23.50 0.22 -12.60
CA VAL A 964 24.40 -0.91 -12.92
C VAL A 964 24.52 -1.17 -14.41
N SER A 965 23.55 -0.70 -15.22
CA SER A 965 23.59 -0.90 -16.68
C SER A 965 24.80 -0.26 -17.35
N ARG A 966 25.45 0.72 -16.70
CA ARG A 966 26.70 1.32 -17.20
C ARG A 966 27.87 0.35 -17.20
N ALA A 967 27.86 -0.68 -16.36
CA ALA A 967 28.97 -1.62 -16.24
C ALA A 967 29.14 -2.49 -17.49
N ALA A 968 28.08 -2.66 -18.28
CA ALA A 968 28.04 -3.61 -19.39
C ALA A 968 27.46 -3.03 -20.68
N LYS A 969 27.80 -3.68 -21.78
CA LYS A 969 27.20 -3.39 -23.10
C LYS A 969 25.81 -4.00 -23.23
N ARG A 970 25.54 -5.13 -22.58
CA ARG A 970 24.29 -5.90 -22.70
C ARG A 970 23.79 -6.33 -21.34
N LEU A 971 22.47 -6.48 -21.21
CA LEU A 971 21.84 -6.96 -19.98
C LEU A 971 21.05 -8.25 -20.22
N LEU A 972 21.14 -9.17 -19.26
CA LEU A 972 20.23 -10.31 -19.14
C LEU A 972 19.50 -10.20 -17.81
N LEU A 973 18.18 -9.98 -17.85
CA LEU A 973 17.34 -9.89 -16.66
C LEU A 973 16.78 -11.29 -16.35
N LEU A 974 17.12 -11.85 -15.20
CA LEU A 974 16.58 -13.12 -14.72
C LEU A 974 15.79 -12.87 -13.44
N GLY A 975 14.51 -13.22 -13.41
CA GLY A 975 13.74 -13.09 -12.17
C GLY A 975 12.29 -13.52 -12.33
N ASP A 976 11.48 -13.20 -11.34
CA ASP A 976 10.03 -13.38 -11.41
C ASP A 976 9.31 -12.24 -10.67
N PRO A 977 8.63 -11.32 -11.37
CA PRO A 977 7.90 -10.23 -10.74
C PRO A 977 6.66 -10.71 -9.95
N GLN A 978 6.24 -11.97 -10.11
CA GLN A 978 5.10 -12.57 -9.40
C GLN A 978 5.48 -13.22 -8.06
N GLN A 979 6.76 -13.16 -7.68
CA GLN A 979 7.25 -13.53 -6.34
C GLN A 979 7.41 -12.28 -5.46
N LEU A 980 7.99 -12.40 -4.26
CA LEU A 980 8.07 -11.30 -3.29
C LEU A 980 8.63 -10.02 -3.95
N PRO A 981 7.95 -8.86 -3.85
CA PRO A 981 8.47 -7.61 -4.38
C PRO A 981 9.59 -7.03 -3.51
N GLN A 982 10.31 -6.04 -4.04
CA GLN A 982 11.21 -5.20 -3.24
C GLN A 982 10.41 -4.35 -2.26
N VAL A 983 10.97 -4.08 -1.08
CA VAL A 983 10.41 -3.10 -0.14
C VAL A 983 10.99 -1.72 -0.47
N THR A 984 10.15 -0.79 -0.89
CA THR A 984 10.46 0.65 -1.04
C THR A 984 9.76 1.46 0.04
N GLN A 985 10.37 2.57 0.46
CA GLN A 985 9.84 3.40 1.56
C GLN A 985 9.37 4.78 1.07
N GLY A 986 10.06 5.36 0.09
CA GLY A 986 9.80 6.69 -0.46
C GLY A 986 8.76 6.69 -1.58
N ALA A 987 8.11 7.83 -1.76
CA ALA A 987 7.27 8.09 -2.92
C ALA A 987 8.11 8.68 -4.05
N HIS A 988 7.86 8.25 -5.28
CA HIS A 988 8.57 8.70 -6.47
C HIS A 988 7.58 9.25 -7.51
N PRO A 989 7.94 10.33 -8.24
CA PRO A 989 7.06 10.92 -9.24
C PRO A 989 6.83 10.00 -10.45
N GLU A 990 7.80 9.13 -10.72
CA GLU A 990 7.75 8.10 -11.76
C GLU A 990 8.02 6.73 -11.12
N PRO A 991 7.58 5.61 -11.72
CA PRO A 991 7.70 4.26 -11.16
C PRO A 991 9.13 3.69 -11.25
N VAL A 992 10.12 4.43 -10.78
CA VAL A 992 11.54 4.05 -10.77
C VAL A 992 11.90 3.09 -9.64
N ASP A 993 10.99 2.92 -8.68
CA ASP A 993 11.04 1.95 -7.60
C ASP A 993 10.54 0.55 -8.00
N GLU A 994 9.77 0.44 -9.09
CA GLU A 994 9.37 -0.85 -9.64
C GLU A 994 10.58 -1.68 -10.10
N SER A 995 10.42 -3.00 -10.12
CA SER A 995 11.46 -3.89 -10.64
C SER A 995 11.50 -3.86 -12.17
N ALA A 996 12.69 -4.08 -12.75
CA ALA A 996 12.86 -4.05 -14.21
C ALA A 996 11.92 -5.04 -14.94
N LEU A 997 11.72 -6.24 -14.38
CA LEU A 997 10.78 -7.20 -14.95
C LEU A 997 9.31 -6.81 -14.71
N GLY A 998 8.97 -6.20 -13.58
CA GLY A 998 7.62 -5.69 -13.32
C GLY A 998 7.23 -4.59 -14.31
N TRP A 999 8.14 -3.64 -14.54
CA TRP A 999 7.97 -2.56 -15.51
C TRP A 999 7.73 -3.07 -16.93
N LEU A 1000 8.55 -4.02 -17.38
CA LEU A 1000 8.43 -4.63 -18.70
C LEU A 1000 7.18 -5.50 -18.85
N ALA A 1001 6.75 -6.19 -17.79
CA ALA A 1001 5.50 -6.93 -17.78
C ALA A 1001 4.28 -6.02 -17.88
N ALA A 1002 4.39 -4.74 -17.47
CA ALA A 1002 3.38 -3.71 -17.67
C ALA A 1002 1.96 -4.11 -17.17
N GLY A 1003 1.91 -4.76 -16.00
CA GLY A 1003 0.67 -5.25 -15.40
C GLY A 1003 0.23 -6.65 -15.84
N HIS A 1004 0.87 -7.25 -16.83
CA HIS A 1004 0.67 -8.66 -17.17
C HIS A 1004 1.32 -9.58 -16.13
N ALA A 1005 0.71 -10.73 -15.85
CA ALA A 1005 1.29 -11.71 -14.93
C ALA A 1005 2.48 -12.45 -15.58
N THR A 1006 2.48 -12.53 -16.91
CA THR A 1006 3.54 -13.13 -17.72
C THR A 1006 4.17 -12.13 -18.69
N LEU A 1007 5.48 -12.28 -18.90
CA LEU A 1007 6.26 -11.42 -19.78
C LEU A 1007 5.79 -11.53 -21.25
N PRO A 1008 5.55 -10.40 -21.95
CA PRO A 1008 5.27 -10.41 -23.38
C PRO A 1008 6.38 -11.05 -24.22
N ALA A 1009 6.01 -11.91 -25.18
CA ALA A 1009 6.96 -12.71 -25.97
C ALA A 1009 7.91 -11.89 -26.85
N ASN A 1010 7.54 -10.66 -27.21
CA ASN A 1010 8.40 -9.74 -27.97
C ASN A 1010 9.50 -9.09 -27.12
N LEU A 1011 9.41 -9.15 -25.79
CA LEU A 1011 10.39 -8.56 -24.87
C LEU A 1011 11.41 -9.59 -24.34
N GLY A 1012 11.12 -10.89 -24.47
CA GLY A 1012 11.99 -11.94 -23.98
C GLY A 1012 11.31 -13.28 -23.80
N TYR A 1013 11.75 -14.05 -22.80
CA TYR A 1013 11.30 -15.43 -22.58
C TYR A 1013 10.52 -15.60 -21.29
N PHE A 1014 9.44 -16.38 -21.36
CA PHE A 1014 8.76 -16.96 -20.21
C PHE A 1014 9.12 -18.45 -20.12
N LEU A 1015 9.71 -18.89 -19.01
CA LEU A 1015 10.02 -20.30 -18.78
C LEU A 1015 8.73 -21.03 -18.38
N ALA A 1016 8.16 -21.80 -19.31
CA ALA A 1016 6.81 -22.35 -19.15
C ALA A 1016 6.74 -23.67 -18.36
N ASP A 1017 7.85 -24.38 -18.19
CA ASP A 1017 7.86 -25.73 -17.59
C ASP A 1017 8.46 -25.74 -16.18
N SER A 1018 7.66 -26.07 -15.17
CA SER A 1018 8.09 -26.28 -13.80
C SER A 1018 8.53 -27.72 -13.55
N TRP A 1019 9.78 -27.92 -13.14
CA TRP A 1019 10.37 -29.22 -12.77
C TRP A 1019 10.06 -29.64 -11.33
N ARG A 1020 9.38 -28.76 -10.57
CA ARG A 1020 9.02 -28.97 -9.17
C ARG A 1020 7.63 -29.57 -9.02
N MET A 1021 6.63 -28.88 -9.58
CA MET A 1021 5.22 -29.08 -9.22
C MET A 1021 4.54 -30.11 -10.12
N GLN A 1022 3.79 -31.01 -9.49
CA GLN A 1022 2.89 -31.93 -10.17
C GLN A 1022 1.74 -31.15 -10.89
N PRO A 1023 1.19 -31.66 -12.02
CA PRO A 1023 0.17 -30.98 -12.84
C PRO A 1023 -0.97 -30.24 -12.12
N GLU A 1024 -1.65 -30.83 -11.13
CA GLU A 1024 -2.77 -30.20 -10.43
C GLU A 1024 -2.31 -29.04 -9.53
N LEU A 1025 -1.20 -29.21 -8.81
CA LEU A 1025 -0.60 -28.14 -8.00
C LEU A 1025 -0.08 -27.01 -8.91
N CYS A 1026 0.58 -27.38 -10.01
CA CYS A 1026 1.08 -26.43 -11.00
C CYS A 1026 -0.07 -25.63 -11.63
N ARG A 1027 -1.21 -26.26 -11.92
CA ARG A 1027 -2.40 -25.58 -12.46
C ARG A 1027 -2.93 -24.53 -11.50
N ALA A 1028 -3.04 -24.84 -10.21
CA ALA A 1028 -3.49 -23.89 -9.19
C ALA A 1028 -2.55 -22.69 -9.08
N VAL A 1029 -1.23 -22.93 -9.02
CA VAL A 1029 -0.21 -21.86 -9.01
C VAL A 1029 -0.22 -21.06 -10.32
N SER A 1030 -0.41 -21.73 -11.46
CA SER A 1030 -0.46 -21.09 -12.76
C SER A 1030 -1.67 -20.18 -12.93
N GLN A 1031 -2.83 -20.57 -12.43
CA GLN A 1031 -4.02 -19.73 -12.41
C GLN A 1031 -3.85 -18.59 -11.41
N LEU A 1032 -3.27 -18.87 -10.24
CA LEU A 1032 -3.00 -17.86 -9.23
C LEU A 1032 -2.04 -16.78 -9.74
N SER A 1033 -1.00 -17.06 -10.51
CA SER A 1033 0.05 -16.06 -10.75
C SER A 1033 0.59 -15.95 -12.17
N TYR A 1034 0.19 -16.84 -13.10
CA TYR A 1034 0.85 -16.96 -14.41
C TYR A 1034 -0.13 -17.13 -15.57
N GLU A 1035 -1.37 -16.62 -15.47
CA GLU A 1035 -2.37 -16.63 -16.56
C GLU A 1035 -2.63 -18.02 -17.17
N GLY A 1036 -2.42 -19.10 -16.41
CA GLY A 1036 -2.55 -20.47 -16.93
C GLY A 1036 -1.42 -20.94 -17.87
N LYS A 1037 -0.34 -20.16 -18.04
CA LYS A 1037 0.79 -20.44 -18.94
C LYS A 1037 1.92 -21.28 -18.32
N LEU A 1038 1.89 -21.52 -17.00
CA LEU A 1038 2.87 -22.36 -16.31
C LEU A 1038 2.38 -23.81 -16.28
N HIS A 1039 3.21 -24.73 -16.78
CA HIS A 1039 2.92 -26.14 -16.91
C HIS A 1039 3.90 -26.99 -16.12
N ALA A 1040 3.49 -28.22 -15.78
CA ALA A 1040 4.39 -29.17 -15.15
C ALA A 1040 5.28 -29.83 -16.22
N ALA A 1041 6.60 -29.83 -15.99
CA ALA A 1041 7.53 -30.55 -16.84
C ALA A 1041 7.23 -32.07 -16.81
N PRO A 1042 7.57 -32.84 -17.88
CA PRO A 1042 7.33 -34.28 -17.92
C PRO A 1042 7.86 -35.02 -16.68
N ALA A 1043 9.05 -34.66 -16.19
CA ALA A 1043 9.64 -35.28 -15.00
C ALA A 1043 8.84 -35.02 -13.71
N ALA A 1044 8.26 -33.82 -13.55
CA ALA A 1044 7.44 -33.48 -12.39
C ALA A 1044 6.09 -34.21 -12.41
N SER A 1045 5.60 -34.58 -13.59
CA SER A 1045 4.37 -35.36 -13.77
C SER A 1045 4.50 -36.83 -13.35
N LEU A 1046 5.73 -37.34 -13.18
CA LEU A 1046 6.02 -38.69 -12.68
C LEU A 1046 5.98 -38.81 -11.15
N ARG A 1047 5.82 -37.68 -10.44
CA ARG A 1047 5.74 -37.66 -8.98
C ARG A 1047 4.45 -38.36 -8.52
N GLN A 1048 4.49 -39.03 -7.38
CA GLN A 1048 3.30 -39.68 -6.81
C GLN A 1048 3.36 -39.74 -5.28
N LEU A 1049 2.27 -39.33 -4.62
CA LEU A 1049 2.02 -39.64 -3.21
C LEU A 1049 0.79 -40.56 -3.12
N GLU A 1050 0.93 -41.70 -2.45
CA GLU A 1050 -0.21 -42.62 -2.27
C GLU A 1050 -1.27 -42.01 -1.33
N GLN A 1051 -2.54 -42.41 -1.53
CA GLN A 1051 -3.73 -42.08 -0.71
C GLN A 1051 -4.28 -40.65 -0.77
N LEU A 1052 -3.46 -39.63 -1.07
CA LEU A 1052 -3.90 -38.24 -1.07
C LEU A 1052 -3.71 -37.57 -2.44
N PRO A 1053 -4.75 -36.91 -3.00
CA PRO A 1053 -4.64 -36.28 -4.31
C PRO A 1053 -3.68 -35.08 -4.31
N PRO A 1054 -3.09 -34.74 -5.46
CA PRO A 1054 -2.29 -33.52 -5.61
C PRO A 1054 -3.17 -32.27 -5.65
N GLY A 1055 -2.53 -31.09 -5.62
CA GLY A 1055 -3.21 -29.79 -5.72
C GLY A 1055 -3.24 -28.99 -4.42
N VAL A 1056 -4.20 -28.07 -4.30
CA VAL A 1056 -4.38 -27.22 -3.13
C VAL A 1056 -5.68 -27.59 -2.41
N GLU A 1057 -5.61 -27.82 -1.09
CA GLU A 1057 -6.77 -28.05 -0.23
C GLU A 1057 -6.90 -26.91 0.78
N THR A 1058 -8.10 -26.38 0.99
CA THR A 1058 -8.38 -25.50 2.13
C THR A 1058 -9.09 -26.26 3.25
N VAL A 1059 -8.52 -26.22 4.45
CA VAL A 1059 -9.11 -26.73 5.69
C VAL A 1059 -9.60 -25.55 6.52
N PHE A 1060 -10.89 -25.57 6.85
CA PHE A 1060 -11.51 -24.55 7.68
C PHE A 1060 -11.47 -24.95 9.15
N VAL A 1061 -10.94 -24.06 9.99
CA VAL A 1061 -10.88 -24.23 11.45
C VAL A 1061 -11.67 -23.09 12.09
N ASN A 1062 -12.70 -23.40 12.87
CA ASN A 1062 -13.51 -22.36 13.53
C ASN A 1062 -12.75 -21.80 14.75
N HIS A 1063 -12.36 -20.53 14.69
CA HIS A 1063 -11.81 -19.79 15.82
C HIS A 1063 -12.09 -18.29 15.65
N SER A 1064 -12.25 -17.57 16.77
CA SER A 1064 -12.51 -16.12 16.79
C SER A 1064 -11.55 -15.41 17.73
N GLY A 1065 -11.09 -14.20 17.39
CA GLY A 1065 -10.25 -13.38 18.26
C GLY A 1065 -8.74 -13.65 18.15
N ASN A 1066 -8.31 -14.55 17.27
CA ASN A 1066 -6.90 -14.83 17.04
C ASN A 1066 -6.32 -13.85 16.02
N ALA A 1067 -5.29 -13.09 16.41
CA ALA A 1067 -4.64 -12.09 15.56
C ALA A 1067 -3.42 -12.67 14.83
N THR A 1068 -2.42 -13.12 15.58
CA THR A 1068 -1.10 -13.51 15.05
C THR A 1068 -0.69 -14.95 15.38
N ALA A 1069 -1.45 -15.60 16.26
CA ALA A 1069 -1.28 -17.01 16.59
C ALA A 1069 -2.65 -17.66 16.88
N SER A 1070 -2.82 -18.91 16.45
CA SER A 1070 -4.00 -19.74 16.74
C SER A 1070 -3.56 -21.13 17.17
N LYS A 1071 -4.00 -21.52 18.37
CA LYS A 1071 -3.79 -22.88 18.91
C LYS A 1071 -4.59 -23.91 18.13
N GLU A 1072 -5.77 -23.51 17.67
CA GLU A 1072 -6.67 -24.33 16.87
C GLU A 1072 -6.03 -24.69 15.53
N GLU A 1073 -5.46 -23.70 14.82
CA GLU A 1073 -4.72 -23.97 13.59
C GLU A 1073 -3.43 -24.76 13.85
N ALA A 1074 -2.71 -24.49 14.96
CA ALA A 1074 -1.50 -25.26 15.30
C ALA A 1074 -1.82 -26.75 15.56
N ALA A 1075 -2.92 -27.04 16.25
CA ALA A 1075 -3.40 -28.41 16.43
C ALA A 1075 -3.79 -29.07 15.09
N GLU A 1076 -4.41 -28.30 14.19
CA GLU A 1076 -4.73 -28.78 12.85
C GLU A 1076 -3.48 -29.05 12.01
N VAL A 1077 -2.43 -28.23 12.14
CA VAL A 1077 -1.12 -28.50 11.51
C VAL A 1077 -0.56 -29.84 11.97
N VAL A 1078 -0.55 -30.13 13.27
CA VAL A 1078 -0.09 -31.42 13.81
C VAL A 1078 -0.90 -32.58 13.23
N ARG A 1079 -2.23 -32.43 13.14
CA ARG A 1079 -3.12 -33.42 12.52
C ARG A 1079 -2.77 -33.67 11.05
N GLN A 1080 -2.50 -32.61 10.29
CA GLN A 1080 -2.10 -32.72 8.89
C GLN A 1080 -0.72 -33.35 8.75
N VAL A 1081 0.26 -33.01 9.60
CA VAL A 1081 1.58 -33.66 9.59
C VAL A 1081 1.44 -35.16 9.78
N ARG A 1082 0.68 -35.61 10.80
CA ARG A 1082 0.39 -37.03 11.04
C ARG A 1082 -0.33 -37.71 9.88
N ARG A 1083 -1.25 -37.00 9.22
CA ARG A 1083 -1.99 -37.52 8.05
C ARG A 1083 -1.05 -37.84 6.88
N HIS A 1084 0.06 -37.13 6.73
CA HIS A 1084 1.00 -37.28 5.61
C HIS A 1084 2.24 -38.12 5.95
N LEU A 1085 2.66 -38.14 7.21
CA LEU A 1085 3.86 -38.85 7.65
C LEU A 1085 3.76 -40.35 7.35
N GLY A 1086 4.81 -40.93 6.78
CA GLY A 1086 4.86 -42.35 6.42
C GLY A 1086 4.13 -42.73 5.13
N LEU A 1087 3.39 -41.82 4.49
CA LEU A 1087 2.83 -42.07 3.17
C LEU A 1087 3.93 -42.32 2.14
N LYS A 1088 3.70 -43.25 1.21
CA LYS A 1088 4.69 -43.61 0.20
C LYS A 1088 4.77 -42.53 -0.88
N TRP A 1089 5.94 -41.94 -1.01
CA TRP A 1089 6.30 -40.88 -1.94
C TRP A 1089 7.26 -41.38 -3.01
N THR A 1090 6.95 -41.05 -4.26
CA THR A 1090 7.79 -41.28 -5.43
C THR A 1090 8.20 -39.92 -5.98
N PRO A 1091 9.48 -39.50 -5.82
CA PRO A 1091 9.95 -38.18 -6.25
C PRO A 1091 9.98 -37.96 -7.77
N GLY A 1092 9.80 -39.01 -8.58
CA GLY A 1092 10.00 -38.99 -10.04
C GLY A 1092 11.45 -39.29 -10.46
N GLY A 1093 11.65 -39.56 -11.76
CA GLY A 1093 12.96 -39.92 -12.34
C GLY A 1093 13.47 -41.30 -11.89
N ASP A 1094 14.79 -41.46 -11.81
CA ASP A 1094 15.46 -42.71 -11.37
C ASP A 1094 15.46 -42.90 -9.83
N SER A 1095 14.77 -42.02 -9.09
CA SER A 1095 14.72 -42.08 -7.62
C SER A 1095 13.67 -43.07 -7.14
N GLY A 1096 14.08 -44.02 -6.29
CA GLY A 1096 13.17 -45.02 -5.70
C GLY A 1096 12.11 -44.42 -4.77
N SER A 1097 10.94 -45.08 -4.68
CA SER A 1097 9.89 -44.70 -3.74
C SER A 1097 10.33 -44.92 -2.28
N ARG A 1098 9.91 -44.02 -1.39
CA ARG A 1098 10.19 -44.10 0.05
C ARG A 1098 9.04 -43.51 0.87
N PRO A 1099 8.87 -43.85 2.16
CA PRO A 1099 7.94 -43.13 3.02
C PRO A 1099 8.37 -41.66 3.21
N LEU A 1100 7.40 -40.78 3.41
CA LEU A 1100 7.65 -39.39 3.82
C LEU A 1100 8.19 -39.35 5.25
N GLY A 1101 9.30 -38.64 5.43
CA GLY A 1101 9.87 -38.25 6.72
C GLY A 1101 9.32 -36.90 7.20
N GLN A 1102 9.77 -36.46 8.38
CA GLN A 1102 9.37 -35.16 8.94
C GLN A 1102 9.94 -34.00 8.12
N GLU A 1103 11.17 -34.17 7.63
CA GLU A 1103 11.90 -33.21 6.81
C GLU A 1103 11.24 -32.95 5.43
N ASP A 1104 10.38 -33.86 4.97
CA ASP A 1104 9.60 -33.71 3.74
C ASP A 1104 8.35 -32.85 3.89
N LEU A 1105 8.04 -32.44 5.12
CA LEU A 1105 6.90 -31.60 5.44
C LEU A 1105 7.39 -30.19 5.76
N LEU A 1106 6.81 -29.22 5.06
CA LEU A 1106 7.14 -27.80 5.22
C LEU A 1106 5.92 -27.05 5.73
N VAL A 1107 6.05 -26.42 6.89
CA VAL A 1107 5.00 -25.57 7.46
C VAL A 1107 5.38 -24.10 7.30
N VAL A 1108 4.54 -23.37 6.59
CA VAL A 1108 4.64 -21.94 6.37
C VAL A 1108 3.57 -21.24 7.20
N ALA A 1109 3.96 -20.23 7.97
CA ALA A 1109 3.02 -19.36 8.65
C ALA A 1109 3.41 -17.89 8.47
N ALA A 1110 2.42 -17.00 8.45
CA ALA A 1110 2.63 -15.58 8.19
C ALA A 1110 3.34 -14.84 9.33
N TYR A 1111 3.16 -15.32 10.58
CA TYR A 1111 3.63 -14.67 11.79
C TYR A 1111 4.65 -15.53 12.54
N ASN A 1112 5.68 -14.88 13.09
CA ASN A 1112 6.67 -15.53 13.94
C ASN A 1112 6.02 -16.18 15.18
N ALA A 1113 5.04 -15.51 15.81
CA ALA A 1113 4.28 -16.05 16.93
C ALA A 1113 3.65 -17.42 16.59
N GLN A 1114 3.00 -17.52 15.42
CA GLN A 1114 2.45 -18.78 14.94
C GLN A 1114 3.52 -19.83 14.65
N VAL A 1115 4.68 -19.49 14.07
CA VAL A 1115 5.73 -20.50 13.84
C VAL A 1115 6.27 -21.06 15.16
N HIS A 1116 6.43 -20.23 16.19
CA HIS A 1116 6.84 -20.71 17.51
C HIS A 1116 5.79 -21.62 18.14
N LEU A 1117 4.50 -21.23 18.06
CA LEU A 1117 3.40 -22.03 18.58
C LEU A 1117 3.31 -23.40 17.89
N ILE A 1118 3.45 -23.42 16.57
CA ILE A 1118 3.45 -24.65 15.77
C ILE A 1118 4.67 -25.52 16.12
N ARG A 1119 5.87 -24.95 16.21
CA ARG A 1119 7.09 -25.69 16.60
C ARG A 1119 6.90 -26.37 17.94
N LYS A 1120 6.42 -25.63 18.94
CA LYS A 1120 6.13 -26.17 20.26
C LYS A 1120 5.10 -27.30 20.20
N ALA A 1121 4.00 -27.11 19.47
CA ALA A 1121 2.97 -28.14 19.32
C ALA A 1121 3.50 -29.42 18.63
N LEU A 1122 4.40 -29.28 17.65
CA LEU A 1122 5.05 -30.41 16.98
C LEU A 1122 6.06 -31.11 17.90
N GLU A 1123 6.86 -30.36 18.66
CA GLU A 1123 7.82 -30.91 19.63
C GLU A 1123 7.11 -31.70 20.73
N GLU A 1124 6.03 -31.17 21.29
CA GLU A 1124 5.18 -31.85 22.28
C GLU A 1124 4.58 -33.15 21.74
N ASP A 1125 4.40 -33.23 20.42
CA ASP A 1125 3.84 -34.39 19.71
C ASP A 1125 4.92 -35.35 19.16
N GLY A 1126 6.20 -35.09 19.42
CA GLY A 1126 7.33 -35.92 18.99
C GLY A 1126 7.76 -35.73 17.53
N LEU A 1127 7.51 -34.55 16.96
CA LEU A 1127 7.74 -34.20 15.55
C LEU A 1127 8.72 -33.01 15.36
N PRO A 1128 9.91 -33.00 15.99
CA PRO A 1128 10.80 -31.84 16.02
C PRO A 1128 11.48 -31.52 14.67
N ASP A 1129 11.56 -32.49 13.76
CA ASP A 1129 12.32 -32.38 12.51
C ASP A 1129 11.48 -31.79 11.36
N VAL A 1130 10.20 -31.49 11.60
CA VAL A 1130 9.35 -30.79 10.65
C VAL A 1130 9.85 -29.37 10.43
N ARG A 1131 10.00 -28.95 9.18
CA ARG A 1131 10.52 -27.62 8.84
C ARG A 1131 9.42 -26.57 9.00
N VAL A 1132 9.54 -25.68 9.99
CA VAL A 1132 8.57 -24.59 10.24
C VAL A 1132 9.20 -23.20 10.09
N GLY A 1133 8.53 -22.26 9.44
CA GLY A 1133 9.08 -20.91 9.23
C GLY A 1133 8.15 -19.98 8.47
N THR A 1134 8.59 -18.74 8.27
CA THR A 1134 7.89 -17.75 7.45
C THR A 1134 8.19 -17.93 5.97
N VAL A 1135 7.36 -17.31 5.11
CA VAL A 1135 7.50 -17.34 3.65
C VAL A 1135 8.92 -16.94 3.21
N ASP A 1136 9.44 -15.85 3.80
CA ASP A 1136 10.76 -15.29 3.46
C ASP A 1136 11.92 -16.26 3.76
N LYS A 1137 11.81 -17.07 4.83
CA LYS A 1137 12.84 -18.06 5.22
C LYS A 1137 12.97 -19.22 4.21
N PHE A 1138 11.89 -19.54 3.51
CA PHE A 1138 11.84 -20.69 2.60
C PHE A 1138 11.93 -20.31 1.13
N GLN A 1139 12.41 -19.10 0.81
CA GLN A 1139 12.67 -18.74 -0.57
C GLN A 1139 13.69 -19.71 -1.19
N GLY A 1140 13.34 -20.27 -2.36
CA GLY A 1140 14.18 -21.25 -3.06
C GLY A 1140 14.13 -22.69 -2.54
N GLN A 1141 13.50 -22.96 -1.39
CA GLN A 1141 13.36 -24.32 -0.86
C GLN A 1141 12.14 -25.05 -1.47
N GLU A 1142 12.03 -26.36 -1.22
CA GLU A 1142 10.89 -27.17 -1.65
C GLU A 1142 10.64 -28.38 -0.74
N ALA A 1143 9.45 -28.95 -0.83
CA ALA A 1143 9.00 -30.10 -0.05
C ALA A 1143 7.89 -30.89 -0.80
N PRO A 1144 7.78 -32.22 -0.63
CA PRO A 1144 6.64 -32.98 -1.12
C PRO A 1144 5.28 -32.38 -0.73
N VAL A 1145 5.12 -32.00 0.54
CA VAL A 1145 3.87 -31.43 1.08
C VAL A 1145 4.16 -30.13 1.82
N VAL A 1146 3.34 -29.11 1.55
CA VAL A 1146 3.38 -27.82 2.25
C VAL A 1146 2.09 -27.60 3.03
N LEU A 1147 2.20 -27.15 4.28
CA LEU A 1147 1.09 -26.72 5.12
C LEU A 1147 1.21 -25.20 5.32
N VAL A 1148 0.14 -24.46 5.09
CA VAL A 1148 0.10 -23.00 5.21
C VAL A 1148 -0.91 -22.63 6.30
N SER A 1149 -0.45 -22.12 7.44
CA SER A 1149 -1.32 -21.63 8.53
C SER A 1149 -1.49 -20.11 8.42
N MET A 1150 -2.75 -19.67 8.36
CA MET A 1150 -3.09 -18.24 8.25
C MET A 1150 -3.12 -17.54 9.61
N ALA A 1151 -3.27 -18.28 10.71
CA ALA A 1151 -3.34 -17.90 12.12
C ALA A 1151 -4.49 -16.97 12.52
N CYS A 1152 -4.82 -16.01 11.66
CA CYS A 1152 -5.75 -14.95 11.93
C CYS A 1152 -7.21 -15.41 11.73
N SER A 1153 -8.07 -15.12 12.72
CA SER A 1153 -9.49 -15.44 12.66
C SER A 1153 -10.24 -14.61 11.62
N ALA A 1154 -9.93 -13.32 11.51
CA ALA A 1154 -10.59 -12.38 10.61
C ALA A 1154 -9.64 -11.23 10.26
N VAL A 1155 -9.71 -10.70 9.04
CA VAL A 1155 -8.83 -9.59 8.61
C VAL A 1155 -8.90 -8.37 9.53
N SER A 1156 -10.06 -8.09 10.15
CA SER A 1156 -10.19 -6.99 11.13
C SER A 1156 -9.32 -7.15 12.38
N GLU A 1157 -8.78 -8.35 12.60
CA GLU A 1157 -7.90 -8.71 13.71
C GLU A 1157 -6.44 -8.83 13.26
N ALA A 1158 -6.17 -8.78 11.95
CA ALA A 1158 -4.84 -8.89 11.39
C ALA A 1158 -4.09 -7.55 11.60
N PRO A 1159 -2.99 -7.52 12.38
CA PRO A 1159 -2.27 -6.27 12.67
C PRO A 1159 -1.65 -5.63 11.41
N ARG A 1160 -1.36 -6.45 10.39
CA ARG A 1160 -0.79 -6.01 9.10
C ARG A 1160 -1.84 -5.93 7.98
N GLY A 1161 -3.12 -6.06 8.32
CA GLY A 1161 -4.23 -6.05 7.37
C GLY A 1161 -4.23 -7.21 6.37
N ALA A 1162 -5.19 -7.17 5.44
CA ALA A 1162 -5.33 -8.17 4.38
C ALA A 1162 -4.18 -8.14 3.37
N GLU A 1163 -3.68 -6.94 3.04
CA GLU A 1163 -2.65 -6.72 2.01
C GLU A 1163 -1.33 -7.44 2.33
N PHE A 1164 -1.11 -7.77 3.61
CA PHE A 1164 0.00 -8.65 4.01
C PHE A 1164 -0.37 -10.13 3.95
N LEU A 1165 -1.49 -10.52 4.56
CA LEU A 1165 -1.88 -11.92 4.74
C LEU A 1165 -2.31 -12.61 3.43
N LEU A 1166 -3.08 -11.92 2.61
CA LEU A 1166 -3.65 -12.43 1.36
C LEU A 1166 -2.85 -12.00 0.14
N ASN A 1167 -1.67 -11.41 0.34
CA ASN A 1167 -0.80 -10.96 -0.73
C ASN A 1167 -0.55 -12.09 -1.75
N ARG A 1168 -0.93 -11.86 -3.00
CA ARG A 1168 -0.85 -12.83 -4.10
C ARG A 1168 0.55 -13.42 -4.23
N ASN A 1169 1.58 -12.58 -4.19
CA ASN A 1169 2.98 -12.98 -4.35
C ASN A 1169 3.47 -13.85 -3.17
N ARG A 1170 3.09 -13.52 -1.93
CA ARG A 1170 3.41 -14.34 -0.74
C ARG A 1170 2.73 -15.70 -0.78
N ILE A 1171 1.45 -15.75 -1.16
CA ILE A 1171 0.70 -17.00 -1.29
C ILE A 1171 1.27 -17.85 -2.43
N ASN A 1172 1.58 -17.24 -3.57
CA ASN A 1172 2.28 -17.91 -4.68
C ASN A 1172 3.58 -18.54 -4.20
N VAL A 1173 4.41 -17.78 -3.48
CA VAL A 1173 5.64 -18.30 -2.90
C VAL A 1173 5.38 -19.45 -1.94
N ALA A 1174 4.41 -19.34 -1.02
CA ALA A 1174 4.11 -20.38 -0.03
C ALA A 1174 3.63 -21.69 -0.69
N VAL A 1175 2.62 -21.61 -1.57
CA VAL A 1175 2.00 -22.77 -2.23
C VAL A 1175 2.98 -23.44 -3.20
N SER A 1176 3.77 -22.66 -3.96
CA SER A 1176 4.74 -23.17 -4.93
C SER A 1176 6.01 -23.81 -4.33
N ARG A 1177 6.10 -23.92 -3.00
CA ARG A 1177 7.13 -24.77 -2.34
C ARG A 1177 6.76 -26.25 -2.39
N GLY A 1178 5.50 -26.59 -2.65
CA GLY A 1178 5.04 -27.96 -2.77
C GLY A 1178 5.51 -28.62 -4.07
N GLN A 1179 5.84 -29.90 -4.01
CA GLN A 1179 6.02 -30.74 -5.19
C GLN A 1179 4.72 -31.48 -5.56
N TRP A 1180 3.94 -31.92 -4.57
CA TRP A 1180 2.69 -32.68 -4.77
C TRP A 1180 1.43 -31.91 -4.31
N ARG A 1181 1.44 -31.37 -3.08
CA ARG A 1181 0.25 -30.80 -2.45
C ARG A 1181 0.58 -29.62 -1.54
N ALA A 1182 -0.34 -28.66 -1.49
CA ALA A 1182 -0.38 -27.61 -0.46
C ALA A 1182 -1.71 -27.65 0.31
N VAL A 1183 -1.67 -27.46 1.63
CA VAL A 1183 -2.86 -27.41 2.49
C VAL A 1183 -2.92 -26.05 3.18
N ILE A 1184 -3.95 -25.25 2.89
CA ILE A 1184 -4.20 -23.95 3.51
C ILE A 1184 -5.14 -24.15 4.70
N ILE A 1185 -4.70 -23.78 5.90
CA ILE A 1185 -5.46 -23.88 7.14
C ILE A 1185 -5.87 -22.46 7.54
N ARG A 1186 -7.18 -22.22 7.65
CA ARG A 1186 -7.71 -20.88 7.94
C ARG A 1186 -9.06 -20.88 8.64
N SER A 1187 -9.38 -19.79 9.32
CA SER A 1187 -10.75 -19.47 9.71
C SER A 1187 -11.66 -19.20 8.49
N PRO A 1188 -12.94 -19.62 8.52
CA PRO A 1188 -13.95 -19.17 7.57
C PRO A 1188 -14.08 -17.64 7.50
N ASP A 1189 -13.97 -16.96 8.65
CA ASP A 1189 -14.18 -15.52 8.76
C ASP A 1189 -13.02 -14.70 8.18
N LEU A 1190 -11.86 -15.33 7.92
CA LEU A 1190 -10.70 -14.68 7.32
C LEU A 1190 -11.01 -14.09 5.94
N THR A 1191 -11.83 -14.77 5.14
CA THR A 1191 -12.28 -14.27 3.83
C THR A 1191 -13.62 -13.56 3.91
N SER A 1192 -14.22 -13.40 5.09
CA SER A 1192 -15.55 -12.82 5.27
C SER A 1192 -15.52 -11.30 5.49
N TYR A 1193 -14.91 -10.56 4.57
CA TYR A 1193 -14.91 -9.09 4.55
C TYR A 1193 -14.88 -8.55 3.11
N MET A 1194 -15.23 -7.28 2.92
CA MET A 1194 -15.05 -6.60 1.65
C MET A 1194 -13.89 -5.61 1.72
N PRO A 1195 -12.87 -5.78 0.87
CA PRO A 1195 -11.82 -4.78 0.72
C PRO A 1195 -12.38 -3.44 0.23
N HIS A 1196 -11.66 -2.36 0.48
CA HIS A 1196 -12.02 -1.02 -0.02
C HIS A 1196 -11.37 -0.71 -1.38
N ARG A 1197 -10.32 -1.44 -1.76
CA ARG A 1197 -9.55 -1.25 -2.99
C ARG A 1197 -9.85 -2.36 -4.02
N PRO A 1198 -10.01 -2.03 -5.31
CA PRO A 1198 -10.14 -2.99 -6.41
C PRO A 1198 -9.11 -4.13 -6.41
N SER A 1199 -7.82 -3.79 -6.34
CA SER A 1199 -6.73 -4.77 -6.36
C SER A 1199 -6.83 -5.75 -5.21
N ALA A 1200 -7.20 -5.29 -4.01
CA ALA A 1200 -7.38 -6.15 -2.85
C ALA A 1200 -8.60 -7.10 -3.00
N LEU A 1201 -9.62 -6.73 -3.79
CA LEU A 1201 -10.72 -7.64 -4.13
C LEU A 1201 -10.25 -8.76 -5.05
N GLU A 1202 -9.43 -8.43 -6.06
CA GLU A 1202 -8.82 -9.41 -6.95
C GLU A 1202 -7.86 -10.34 -6.17
N GLU A 1203 -7.06 -9.81 -5.25
CA GLU A 1203 -6.20 -10.62 -4.36
C GLU A 1203 -7.03 -11.57 -3.47
N LEU A 1204 -8.09 -11.07 -2.85
CA LEU A 1204 -9.01 -11.89 -2.04
C LEU A 1204 -9.62 -13.02 -2.88
N GLY A 1205 -10.04 -12.70 -4.09
CA GLY A 1205 -10.68 -13.67 -4.96
C GLY A 1205 -9.72 -14.67 -5.58
N ALA A 1206 -8.51 -14.24 -5.96
CA ALA A 1206 -7.42 -15.12 -6.37
C ALA A 1206 -7.05 -16.11 -5.24
N PHE A 1207 -7.03 -15.64 -3.99
CA PHE A 1207 -6.81 -16.50 -2.81
C PHE A 1207 -7.95 -17.51 -2.61
N ILE A 1208 -9.22 -17.10 -2.68
CA ILE A 1208 -10.37 -18.01 -2.59
C ILE A 1208 -10.35 -19.02 -3.76
N GLY A 1209 -9.96 -18.55 -4.95
CA GLY A 1209 -9.88 -19.32 -6.19
C GLY A 1209 -8.84 -20.45 -6.19
N LEU A 1210 -7.89 -20.46 -5.23
CA LEU A 1210 -6.93 -21.57 -5.07
C LEU A 1210 -7.60 -22.90 -4.70
N SER A 1211 -8.71 -22.83 -3.96
CA SER A 1211 -9.45 -23.99 -3.50
C SER A 1211 -10.90 -23.54 -3.26
N PRO A 1212 -11.68 -23.26 -4.33
CA PRO A 1212 -13.02 -22.73 -4.21
C PRO A 1212 -13.93 -23.72 -3.49
N ARG A 1213 -14.82 -23.21 -2.64
CA ARG A 1213 -15.91 -24.01 -2.07
C ARG A 1213 -16.88 -24.33 -3.20
N GLU A 1214 -17.13 -25.61 -3.44
CA GLU A 1214 -18.28 -26.07 -4.24
C GLU A 1214 -19.59 -25.66 -3.53
#